data_AF-A0A232EN28-F1
#
_entry.id   AF-A0A232EN28-F1
#
_cell.length_a   1.000
_cell.length_b   1.000
_cell.length_c   1.000
_cell.angle_alpha   90.00
_cell.angle_beta   90.00
_cell.angle_gamma   90.00
#
_symmetry.space_group_name_H-M   'P 1'
#
loop_
_entity.id
_entity.type
_entity.pdbx_description
1 polymer ?
#
loop_
_entity_poly.entity_id
_entity_poly.type
_entity_poly.pdbx_seq_one_letter_code
_entity_poly.pdbx_strand_id
1 'polypeptide(L)'
;MFLTKNSTMLPNLLRVGILLTLSKPSLQTSAANSSSYIGAVVEYHPVTDGDDGQMIAEANANNYRTIIKNASAYHADIIVFPEFGLTSLPKDGDAERQFNASAYRAYYRDVASRIPGPNEAVVLCDTDSKYAKSLQSISCAAREYRMYVAVNHHERVDCDPKKPNCAPDGFLLYNTNVVFDRSGRVAARYRQYNSLVDDGVNTTSQPEQSIFKTDFGVTFGQFVCVDLLFQKPATFFASNPNVTDVIFSTHWFNYPPFLESTQIQAAWAYAADVNFLASGYNDVLTASGGSGIYAGKSGPIKTYRPSQTSNALLVAEIPKLNRRQRIEDIHAGKSTIHKFRQAEVPTISGIPPKANLTTEFRDNLRPYTSALIQTGEASSHITTLCDRGLCCDFHVETSYDKEVAAKPGAKQYRYRVVVFNGVTNYVTYSGNRSTAGVEVCALVSCAGDSLEDCGKRYPEGTDVVSPTRLESLIITRRANRNAPTFYMPTTMERTNREPLSSSDFAYLVSGQRNSSLLLMYLVRPRSDLETFGIYGRRFDKDGLPATKANGVGSVESTSAVLFCTMVFWKIDTCELYEKYQALLADSNFTVISNWIIGVYDRYRKLVNMVEASYITDPKDNVVPIERVKDTTAEPELSTFKTDFEVTFGSGIYIGRVGYNQFVSEEKASNVLVVSEIPKMKRANKFKTAEIDITDPILALENGFTE
;
A
#
# COMPACT_ATOMS: atom_id res chain seq x y z
N MET A 1 22.66 -48.78 -67.84
CA MET A 1 22.41 -49.71 -66.71
C MET A 1 23.06 -49.11 -65.48
N PHE A 2 22.22 -48.69 -64.51
CA PHE A 2 22.46 -48.33 -63.09
C PHE A 2 23.57 -47.32 -62.74
N LEU A 3 23.27 -46.10 -62.26
CA LEU A 3 22.63 -45.68 -61.00
C LEU A 3 23.38 -46.10 -59.72
N THR A 4 23.86 -45.07 -59.01
CA THR A 4 23.79 -44.87 -57.55
C THR A 4 24.74 -45.72 -56.67
N LYS A 5 25.23 -45.29 -55.48
CA LYS A 5 24.76 -44.25 -54.54
C LYS A 5 25.89 -43.96 -53.52
N ASN A 6 26.41 -42.74 -53.50
CA ASN A 6 27.12 -42.19 -52.35
C ASN A 6 26.12 -42.07 -51.19
N SER A 7 26.26 -42.89 -50.15
CA SER A 7 25.31 -42.97 -49.04
C SER A 7 26.00 -43.22 -47.70
N THR A 8 26.87 -42.29 -47.28
CA THR A 8 27.40 -42.27 -45.91
C THR A 8 27.33 -40.91 -45.21
N MET A 9 26.96 -39.82 -45.90
CA MET A 9 26.70 -38.52 -45.25
C MET A 9 25.24 -38.33 -44.79
N LEU A 10 24.29 -39.05 -45.39
CA LEU A 10 22.88 -38.92 -45.03
C LEU A 10 22.52 -39.41 -43.60
N PRO A 11 23.13 -40.48 -43.03
CA PRO A 11 22.73 -40.95 -41.70
C PRO A 11 23.16 -40.01 -40.57
N ASN A 12 24.29 -39.31 -40.73
CA ASN A 12 24.80 -38.37 -39.72
C ASN A 12 24.08 -37.02 -39.78
N LEU A 13 23.73 -36.54 -40.99
CA LEU A 13 22.87 -35.36 -41.15
C LEU A 13 21.42 -35.61 -40.68
N LEU A 14 20.89 -36.82 -40.86
CA LEU A 14 19.59 -37.19 -40.28
C LEU A 14 19.66 -37.29 -38.75
N ARG A 15 20.74 -37.80 -38.17
CA ARG A 15 20.92 -37.87 -36.70
C ARG A 15 21.06 -36.48 -36.07
N VAL A 16 21.78 -35.57 -36.71
CA VAL A 16 21.88 -34.16 -36.27
C VAL A 16 20.56 -33.42 -36.48
N GLY A 17 19.84 -33.69 -37.58
CA GLY A 17 18.49 -33.15 -37.83
C GLY A 17 17.42 -33.70 -36.87
N ILE A 18 17.53 -34.95 -36.41
CA ILE A 18 16.63 -35.54 -35.41
C ILE A 18 16.97 -35.01 -34.00
N LEU A 19 18.24 -34.77 -33.67
CA LEU A 19 18.64 -34.11 -32.42
C LEU A 19 18.22 -32.63 -32.36
N LEU A 20 18.26 -31.91 -33.50
CA LEU A 20 17.79 -30.52 -33.59
C LEU A 20 16.26 -30.37 -33.68
N THR A 21 15.53 -31.44 -34.04
CA THR A 21 14.05 -31.45 -33.99
C THR A 21 13.51 -31.95 -32.64
N LEU A 22 14.38 -32.51 -31.78
CA LEU A 22 14.06 -32.90 -30.40
C LEU A 22 14.47 -31.87 -29.34
N SER A 23 15.23 -30.83 -29.70
CA SER A 23 15.36 -29.64 -28.87
C SER A 23 14.05 -28.85 -28.95
N LYS A 24 13.01 -29.32 -28.26
CA LYS A 24 11.96 -28.42 -27.78
C LYS A 24 12.69 -27.27 -27.09
N PRO A 25 12.36 -25.98 -27.36
CA PRO A 25 12.90 -24.90 -26.55
C PRO A 25 12.61 -25.27 -25.10
N SER A 26 13.66 -25.58 -24.33
CA SER A 26 13.48 -25.83 -22.92
C SER A 26 12.96 -24.52 -22.37
N LEU A 27 11.71 -24.51 -21.88
CA LEU A 27 11.22 -23.42 -21.04
C LEU A 27 12.26 -23.30 -19.92
N GLN A 28 13.10 -22.26 -19.98
CA GLN A 28 14.22 -22.12 -19.07
C GLN A 28 13.65 -21.59 -17.75
N THR A 29 13.11 -22.52 -16.95
CA THR A 29 12.56 -22.24 -15.63
C THR A 29 13.70 -21.96 -14.67
N SER A 30 13.54 -20.96 -13.81
CA SER A 30 14.55 -20.64 -12.80
C SER A 30 14.76 -21.83 -11.88
N ALA A 31 16.03 -22.17 -11.61
CA ALA A 31 16.38 -23.24 -10.69
C ALA A 31 16.40 -22.72 -9.26
N ALA A 32 16.35 -23.62 -8.28
CA ALA A 32 16.45 -23.26 -6.87
C ALA A 32 17.73 -22.46 -6.54
N ASN A 33 18.85 -22.80 -7.19
CA ASN A 33 20.15 -22.15 -7.02
C ASN A 33 20.38 -20.93 -7.93
N SER A 34 19.44 -20.59 -8.83
CA SER A 34 19.52 -19.34 -9.60
C SER A 34 19.49 -18.13 -8.66
N SER A 35 20.24 -17.09 -8.96
CA SER A 35 20.29 -15.84 -8.18
C SER A 35 19.04 -14.98 -8.33
N SER A 36 18.32 -15.14 -9.44
CA SER A 36 17.09 -14.41 -9.77
C SER A 36 15.99 -15.37 -10.28
N TYR A 37 14.77 -14.84 -10.42
CA TYR A 37 13.65 -15.48 -11.09
C TYR A 37 12.87 -14.47 -11.92
N ILE A 38 12.03 -14.91 -12.86
CA ILE A 38 11.20 -14.02 -13.67
C ILE A 38 9.81 -13.89 -13.06
N GLY A 39 9.46 -12.70 -12.59
CA GLY A 39 8.13 -12.39 -12.05
C GLY A 39 7.30 -11.56 -13.02
N ALA A 40 5.99 -11.80 -13.03
CA ALA A 40 5.04 -11.04 -13.82
C ALA A 40 3.84 -10.57 -12.97
N VAL A 41 3.34 -9.38 -13.28
CA VAL A 41 2.09 -8.83 -12.72
C VAL A 41 1.22 -8.26 -13.83
N VAL A 42 -0.10 -8.31 -13.65
CA VAL A 42 -1.06 -7.88 -14.66
C VAL A 42 -1.82 -6.65 -14.16
N GLU A 43 -1.78 -5.58 -14.95
CA GLU A 43 -2.75 -4.48 -14.84
C GLU A 43 -3.95 -4.87 -15.70
N TYR A 44 -5.13 -5.09 -15.12
CA TYR A 44 -6.26 -5.68 -15.83
C TYR A 44 -7.58 -4.95 -15.60
N HIS A 45 -8.24 -4.59 -16.70
CA HIS A 45 -9.64 -4.19 -16.73
C HIS A 45 -10.50 -5.40 -17.08
N PRO A 46 -11.35 -5.91 -16.18
CA PRO A 46 -12.17 -7.08 -16.46
C PRO A 46 -13.34 -6.77 -17.38
N VAL A 47 -13.83 -7.81 -18.05
CA VAL A 47 -15.20 -7.81 -18.57
C VAL A 47 -16.14 -7.64 -17.38
N THR A 48 -17.00 -6.63 -17.46
CA THR A 48 -18.06 -6.35 -16.47
C THR A 48 -19.45 -6.33 -17.08
N ASP A 49 -19.55 -6.35 -18.41
CA ASP A 49 -20.81 -6.22 -19.13
C ASP A 49 -21.58 -7.55 -19.16
N GLY A 50 -22.85 -7.50 -18.76
CA GLY A 50 -23.78 -8.63 -18.75
C GLY A 50 -24.33 -8.94 -17.35
N ASP A 51 -25.37 -9.77 -17.31
CA ASP A 51 -26.06 -10.12 -16.05
C ASP A 51 -25.61 -11.48 -15.47
N ASP A 52 -24.96 -12.32 -16.27
CA ASP A 52 -24.50 -13.65 -15.86
C ASP A 52 -23.03 -13.59 -15.41
N GLY A 53 -22.83 -13.58 -14.10
CA GLY A 53 -21.50 -13.55 -13.52
C GLY A 53 -20.65 -14.81 -13.80
N GLN A 54 -21.25 -15.98 -14.08
CA GLN A 54 -20.49 -17.16 -14.47
C GLN A 54 -19.90 -16.96 -15.88
N MET A 55 -20.71 -16.48 -16.83
CA MET A 55 -20.22 -16.16 -18.18
C MET A 55 -19.15 -15.08 -18.15
N ILE A 56 -19.33 -14.04 -17.32
CA ILE A 56 -18.30 -13.01 -17.12
C ILE A 56 -17.00 -13.61 -16.56
N ALA A 57 -17.10 -14.47 -15.54
CA ALA A 57 -15.93 -15.12 -14.97
C ALA A 57 -15.21 -16.04 -15.97
N GLU A 58 -15.94 -16.74 -16.82
CA GLU A 58 -15.39 -17.57 -17.89
C GLU A 58 -14.73 -16.72 -19.00
N ALA A 59 -15.33 -15.58 -19.37
CA ALA A 59 -14.73 -14.64 -20.33
C ALA A 59 -13.41 -14.06 -19.80
N ASN A 60 -13.39 -13.63 -18.53
CA ASN A 60 -12.17 -13.16 -17.87
C ASN A 60 -11.12 -14.29 -17.75
N ALA A 61 -11.53 -15.52 -17.46
CA ALA A 61 -10.62 -16.67 -17.45
C ALA A 61 -9.96 -16.90 -18.83
N ASN A 62 -10.71 -16.77 -19.92
CA ASN A 62 -10.17 -16.88 -21.28
C ASN A 62 -9.14 -15.79 -21.58
N ASN A 63 -9.42 -14.55 -21.15
CA ASN A 63 -8.45 -13.45 -21.24
C ASN A 63 -7.18 -13.76 -20.43
N TYR A 64 -7.32 -14.31 -19.22
CA TYR A 64 -6.19 -14.70 -18.39
C TYR A 64 -5.36 -15.78 -19.05
N ARG A 65 -5.96 -16.75 -19.74
CA ARG A 65 -5.22 -17.77 -20.52
C ARG A 65 -4.34 -17.14 -21.60
N THR A 66 -4.86 -16.16 -22.33
CA THR A 66 -4.07 -15.40 -23.32
C THR A 66 -2.90 -14.67 -22.65
N ILE A 67 -3.14 -14.01 -21.51
CA ILE A 67 -2.11 -13.28 -20.77
C ILE A 67 -1.04 -14.23 -20.20
N ILE A 68 -1.44 -15.37 -19.63
CA ILE A 68 -0.56 -16.44 -19.12
C ILE A 68 0.31 -16.98 -20.24
N LYS A 69 -0.28 -17.24 -21.42
CA LYS A 69 0.46 -17.65 -22.62
C LYS A 69 1.50 -16.60 -23.01
N ASN A 70 1.15 -15.32 -23.04
CA ASN A 70 2.10 -14.25 -23.35
C ASN A 70 3.22 -14.15 -22.30
N ALA A 71 2.91 -14.31 -21.01
CA ALA A 71 3.91 -14.33 -19.94
C ALA A 71 4.88 -15.53 -20.07
N SER A 72 4.41 -16.68 -20.56
CA SER A 72 5.26 -17.84 -20.82
C SER A 72 6.32 -17.57 -21.90
N ALA A 73 6.05 -16.68 -22.86
CA ALA A 73 7.01 -16.26 -23.87
C ALA A 73 8.16 -15.42 -23.30
N TYR A 74 7.98 -14.84 -22.11
CA TYR A 74 9.02 -14.18 -21.33
C TYR A 74 9.65 -15.11 -20.27
N HIS A 75 9.33 -16.40 -20.29
CA HIS A 75 9.80 -17.39 -19.31
C HIS A 75 9.45 -17.03 -17.86
N ALA A 76 8.30 -16.40 -17.63
CA ALA A 76 7.84 -16.06 -16.28
C ALA A 76 7.68 -17.32 -15.41
N ASP A 77 8.24 -17.27 -14.19
CA ASP A 77 8.11 -18.33 -13.18
C ASP A 77 6.81 -18.19 -12.38
N ILE A 78 6.35 -16.95 -12.19
CA ILE A 78 5.10 -16.61 -11.50
C ILE A 78 4.42 -15.42 -12.17
N ILE A 79 3.08 -15.46 -12.23
CA ILE A 79 2.22 -14.34 -12.64
C ILE A 79 1.15 -14.06 -11.59
N VAL A 80 0.90 -12.78 -11.30
CA VAL A 80 -0.11 -12.31 -10.34
C VAL A 80 -1.18 -11.50 -11.07
N PHE A 81 -2.45 -11.80 -10.76
CA PHE A 81 -3.64 -11.12 -11.26
C PHE A 81 -4.35 -10.32 -10.15
N PRO A 82 -5.16 -9.32 -10.52
CA PRO A 82 -5.72 -8.40 -9.53
C PRO A 82 -6.91 -8.98 -8.77
N GLU A 83 -7.24 -8.29 -7.68
CA GLU A 83 -8.45 -8.54 -6.90
C GLU A 83 -9.69 -8.26 -7.75
N PHE A 84 -10.73 -9.08 -7.62
CA PHE A 84 -11.97 -9.02 -8.40
C PHE A 84 -11.80 -9.15 -9.92
N GLY A 85 -10.59 -9.30 -10.47
CA GLY A 85 -10.40 -9.33 -11.92
C GLY A 85 -11.01 -10.57 -12.61
N LEU A 86 -11.16 -11.69 -11.90
CA LEU A 86 -11.72 -12.92 -12.48
C LEU A 86 -13.26 -12.89 -12.44
N THR A 87 -13.86 -12.71 -11.27
CA THR A 87 -15.33 -12.73 -11.09
C THR A 87 -16.01 -11.38 -11.28
N SER A 88 -15.23 -10.32 -11.54
CA SER A 88 -15.62 -8.90 -11.60
C SER A 88 -16.37 -8.37 -10.38
N LEU A 89 -16.53 -7.05 -10.32
CA LEU A 89 -17.60 -6.38 -9.57
C LEU A 89 -18.62 -5.88 -10.62
N PRO A 90 -19.92 -6.12 -10.43
CA PRO A 90 -20.94 -5.57 -11.31
C PRO A 90 -20.94 -4.04 -11.30
N LYS A 91 -21.31 -3.44 -12.43
CA LYS A 91 -21.35 -1.99 -12.61
C LYS A 91 -22.74 -1.46 -12.93
N ASP A 92 -22.97 -0.20 -12.57
CA ASP A 92 -24.13 0.61 -12.96
C ASP A 92 -23.63 1.83 -13.75
N GLY A 93 -23.50 1.66 -15.07
CA GLY A 93 -22.84 2.64 -15.92
C GLY A 93 -21.35 2.74 -15.59
N ASP A 94 -20.88 3.96 -15.31
CA ASP A 94 -19.48 4.26 -15.05
C ASP A 94 -19.05 3.99 -13.59
N ALA A 95 -19.98 3.62 -12.71
CA ALA A 95 -19.73 3.39 -11.29
C ALA A 95 -19.87 1.90 -10.92
N GLU A 96 -19.17 1.49 -9.86
CA GLU A 96 -19.41 0.20 -9.22
C GLU A 96 -20.84 0.12 -8.72
N ARG A 97 -21.52 -1.01 -8.98
CA ARG A 97 -22.90 -1.23 -8.53
C ARG A 97 -22.94 -1.23 -7.01
N GLN A 98 -23.82 -0.42 -6.45
CA GLN A 98 -24.05 -0.42 -5.00
C GLN A 98 -24.95 -1.59 -4.61
N PHE A 99 -24.39 -2.52 -3.85
CA PHE A 99 -25.13 -3.64 -3.30
C PHE A 99 -25.42 -3.44 -1.81
N ASN A 100 -26.61 -3.87 -1.38
CA ASN A 100 -26.77 -4.29 0.01
C ASN A 100 -26.21 -5.72 0.19
N ALA A 101 -25.95 -6.11 1.44
CA ALA A 101 -25.39 -7.42 1.81
C ALA A 101 -26.09 -8.59 1.11
N SER A 102 -27.42 -8.64 1.17
CA SER A 102 -28.22 -9.75 0.63
C SER A 102 -28.14 -9.83 -0.89
N ALA A 103 -28.18 -8.69 -1.59
CA ALA A 103 -28.08 -8.62 -3.04
C ALA A 103 -26.68 -9.03 -3.53
N TYR A 104 -25.62 -8.59 -2.84
CA TYR A 104 -24.25 -8.99 -3.13
C TYR A 104 -24.10 -10.52 -3.03
N ARG A 105 -24.57 -11.09 -1.92
CA ARG A 105 -24.48 -12.53 -1.67
C ARG A 105 -25.33 -13.35 -2.63
N ALA A 106 -26.50 -12.83 -3.03
CA ALA A 106 -27.34 -13.46 -4.05
C ALA A 106 -26.62 -13.51 -5.41
N TYR A 107 -26.00 -12.39 -5.83
CA TYR A 107 -25.23 -12.34 -7.08
C TYR A 107 -24.08 -13.35 -7.08
N TYR A 108 -23.27 -13.39 -6.01
CA TYR A 108 -22.12 -14.28 -5.95
C TYR A 108 -22.45 -15.73 -5.58
N ARG A 109 -23.70 -16.07 -5.26
CA ARG A 109 -24.08 -17.45 -4.89
C ARG A 109 -23.66 -18.46 -5.95
N ASP A 110 -23.90 -18.12 -7.22
CA ASP A 110 -23.66 -19.03 -8.35
C ASP A 110 -22.32 -18.77 -9.03
N VAL A 111 -21.77 -17.55 -8.90
CA VAL A 111 -20.47 -17.16 -9.46
C VAL A 111 -19.31 -17.66 -8.60
N ALA A 112 -19.46 -17.61 -7.27
CA ALA A 112 -18.44 -18.04 -6.33
C ALA A 112 -18.23 -19.57 -6.39
N SER A 113 -17.04 -20.02 -5.97
CA SER A 113 -16.68 -21.42 -6.03
C SER A 113 -16.06 -21.91 -4.74
N ARG A 114 -16.18 -23.20 -4.44
CA ARG A 114 -15.33 -23.81 -3.41
C ARG A 114 -13.88 -23.70 -3.84
N ILE A 115 -12.98 -23.30 -2.94
CA ILE A 115 -11.54 -23.33 -3.19
C ILE A 115 -10.92 -24.38 -2.25
N PRO A 116 -10.30 -25.47 -2.77
CA PRO A 116 -9.72 -26.49 -1.92
C PRO A 116 -8.55 -25.91 -1.10
N GLY A 117 -8.35 -26.43 0.10
CA GLY A 117 -7.17 -26.11 0.88
C GLY A 117 -5.90 -26.66 0.21
N PRO A 118 -4.73 -26.04 0.41
CA PRO A 118 -3.48 -26.50 -0.21
C PRO A 118 -3.11 -27.94 0.16
N ASN A 119 -3.48 -28.38 1.37
CA ASN A 119 -3.24 -29.75 1.84
C ASN A 119 -4.12 -30.81 1.16
N GLU A 120 -5.18 -30.41 0.44
CA GLU A 120 -6.01 -31.36 -0.32
C GLU A 120 -5.32 -31.80 -1.63
N ALA A 121 -4.24 -31.12 -2.06
CA ALA A 121 -3.44 -31.46 -3.24
C ALA A 121 -4.23 -31.64 -4.55
N VAL A 122 -5.32 -30.90 -4.71
CA VAL A 122 -6.23 -31.01 -5.88
C VAL A 122 -5.67 -30.24 -7.07
N VAL A 123 -5.64 -30.89 -8.24
CA VAL A 123 -5.48 -30.23 -9.55
C VAL A 123 -6.87 -29.94 -10.10
N LEU A 124 -7.31 -28.68 -10.14
CA LEU A 124 -8.66 -28.35 -10.61
C LEU A 124 -8.85 -28.66 -12.10
N CYS A 125 -7.78 -28.62 -12.89
CA CYS A 125 -7.83 -28.98 -14.31
C CYS A 125 -8.28 -30.43 -14.60
N ASP A 126 -8.17 -31.33 -13.62
CA ASP A 126 -8.53 -32.75 -13.77
C ASP A 126 -9.92 -33.08 -13.18
N THR A 127 -10.76 -32.07 -12.99
CA THR A 127 -12.05 -32.23 -12.30
C THR A 127 -13.22 -31.89 -13.24
N ASP A 128 -14.32 -32.64 -13.13
CA ASP A 128 -15.41 -32.53 -14.11
C ASP A 128 -16.45 -31.44 -13.79
N SER A 129 -16.78 -31.17 -12.52
CA SER A 129 -17.88 -30.23 -12.20
C SER A 129 -17.92 -29.63 -10.79
N LYS A 130 -16.99 -29.98 -9.89
CA LYS A 130 -17.02 -29.53 -8.49
C LYS A 130 -16.61 -28.07 -8.31
N TYR A 131 -15.84 -27.53 -9.25
CA TYR A 131 -15.21 -26.21 -9.18
C TYR A 131 -15.67 -25.36 -10.35
N ALA A 132 -15.65 -24.03 -10.18
CA ALA A 132 -16.03 -23.12 -11.25
C ALA A 132 -15.10 -23.30 -12.45
N LYS A 133 -15.67 -23.29 -13.66
CA LYS A 133 -14.91 -23.45 -14.91
C LYS A 133 -13.83 -22.38 -15.06
N SER A 134 -14.07 -21.17 -14.55
CA SER A 134 -13.08 -20.10 -14.47
C SER A 134 -11.81 -20.57 -13.75
N LEU A 135 -11.91 -21.13 -12.54
CA LEU A 135 -10.77 -21.66 -11.77
C LEU A 135 -10.14 -22.90 -12.40
N GLN A 136 -10.96 -23.80 -12.97
CA GLN A 136 -10.44 -24.96 -13.71
C GLN A 136 -9.58 -24.52 -14.90
N SER A 137 -10.04 -23.53 -15.66
CA SER A 137 -9.35 -22.92 -16.79
C SER A 137 -8.00 -22.33 -16.38
N ILE A 138 -7.93 -21.64 -15.23
CA ILE A 138 -6.67 -21.11 -14.68
C ILE A 138 -5.73 -22.23 -14.24
N SER A 139 -6.23 -23.26 -13.53
CA SER A 139 -5.43 -24.42 -13.15
C SER A 139 -4.85 -25.14 -14.38
N CYS A 140 -5.64 -25.28 -15.44
CA CYS A 140 -5.17 -25.84 -16.70
C CYS A 140 -4.08 -24.99 -17.34
N ALA A 141 -4.24 -23.66 -17.35
CA ALA A 141 -3.25 -22.75 -17.91
C ALA A 141 -1.93 -22.77 -17.13
N ALA A 142 -1.99 -22.81 -15.79
CA ALA A 142 -0.80 -22.96 -14.95
C ALA A 142 -0.01 -24.24 -15.30
N ARG A 143 -0.73 -25.34 -15.52
CA ARG A 143 -0.14 -26.63 -15.95
C ARG A 143 0.40 -26.60 -17.38
N GLU A 144 -0.37 -26.06 -18.32
CA GLU A 144 -0.04 -25.98 -19.75
C GLU A 144 1.24 -25.17 -19.97
N TYR A 145 1.36 -24.02 -19.29
CA TYR A 145 2.47 -23.10 -19.42
C TYR A 145 3.54 -23.26 -18.33
N ARG A 146 3.38 -24.24 -17.43
CA ARG A 146 4.31 -24.58 -16.34
C ARG A 146 4.74 -23.37 -15.52
N MET A 147 3.79 -22.57 -15.05
CA MET A 147 4.03 -21.32 -14.34
C MET A 147 3.19 -21.27 -13.06
N TYR A 148 3.68 -20.64 -12.00
CA TYR A 148 2.86 -20.33 -10.84
C TYR A 148 1.86 -19.22 -11.18
N VAL A 149 0.58 -19.42 -10.88
CA VAL A 149 -0.47 -18.46 -11.24
C VAL A 149 -1.25 -18.08 -9.99
N ALA A 150 -1.18 -16.80 -9.60
CA ALA A 150 -1.94 -16.24 -8.49
C ALA A 150 -3.13 -15.44 -9.03
N VAL A 151 -4.35 -15.82 -8.62
CA VAL A 151 -5.60 -15.16 -9.00
C VAL A 151 -6.48 -14.91 -7.79
N ASN A 152 -7.39 -13.96 -7.92
CA ASN A 152 -8.43 -13.67 -6.94
C ASN A 152 -9.79 -14.21 -7.41
N HIS A 153 -10.58 -14.76 -6.49
CA HIS A 153 -11.92 -15.27 -6.75
C HIS A 153 -12.78 -15.19 -5.48
N HIS A 154 -14.10 -15.08 -5.65
CA HIS A 154 -15.04 -15.27 -4.54
C HIS A 154 -15.10 -16.76 -4.14
N GLU A 155 -14.75 -17.08 -2.90
CA GLU A 155 -14.87 -18.44 -2.35
C GLU A 155 -16.23 -18.64 -1.70
N ARG A 156 -16.90 -19.75 -2.03
CA ARG A 156 -18.12 -20.21 -1.37
C ARG A 156 -17.83 -21.43 -0.51
N VAL A 157 -18.25 -21.40 0.74
CA VAL A 157 -18.21 -22.55 1.65
C VAL A 157 -19.63 -22.84 2.14
N ASP A 158 -20.26 -23.86 1.57
CA ASP A 158 -21.60 -24.28 1.97
C ASP A 158 -21.58 -24.79 3.43
N CYS A 159 -22.54 -24.36 4.24
CA CYS A 159 -22.62 -24.68 5.65
C CYS A 159 -24.09 -24.85 6.12
N ASP A 160 -24.29 -25.52 7.24
CA ASP A 160 -25.62 -25.69 7.83
C ASP A 160 -26.04 -24.38 8.53
N PRO A 161 -27.10 -23.68 8.08
CA PRO A 161 -27.55 -22.41 8.67
C PRO A 161 -27.99 -22.54 10.13
N LYS A 162 -28.18 -23.77 10.65
CA LYS A 162 -28.46 -24.02 12.07
C LYS A 162 -27.20 -23.95 12.95
N LYS A 163 -26.00 -23.89 12.36
CA LYS A 163 -24.73 -23.81 13.08
C LYS A 163 -24.36 -22.35 13.37
N PRO A 164 -23.77 -22.05 14.54
CA PRO A 164 -23.51 -20.66 14.96
C PRO A 164 -22.51 -19.91 14.07
N ASN A 165 -21.68 -20.63 13.30
CA ASN A 165 -20.65 -20.05 12.43
C ASN A 165 -21.06 -20.02 10.95
N CYS A 166 -22.35 -20.26 10.64
CA CYS A 166 -22.87 -20.20 9.28
C CYS A 166 -23.76 -18.97 9.11
N ALA A 167 -23.72 -18.36 7.92
CA ALA A 167 -24.64 -17.28 7.61
C ALA A 167 -26.07 -17.83 7.39
N PRO A 168 -27.13 -17.02 7.62
CA PRO A 168 -28.52 -17.47 7.49
C PRO A 168 -28.91 -18.03 6.12
N ASP A 169 -28.18 -17.66 5.07
CA ASP A 169 -28.41 -18.06 3.69
C ASP A 169 -27.66 -19.34 3.27
N GLY A 170 -27.04 -20.02 4.25
CA GLY A 170 -26.51 -21.39 4.12
C GLY A 170 -25.09 -21.50 3.56
N PHE A 171 -24.34 -20.40 3.46
CA PHE A 171 -22.95 -20.45 3.01
C PHE A 171 -22.11 -19.31 3.59
N LEU A 172 -20.79 -19.45 3.53
CA LEU A 172 -19.84 -18.37 3.78
C LEU A 172 -19.26 -17.93 2.45
N LEU A 173 -19.08 -16.62 2.29
CA LEU A 173 -18.54 -15.99 1.08
C LEU A 173 -17.26 -15.25 1.44
N TYR A 174 -16.14 -15.51 0.78
CA TYR A 174 -14.88 -14.84 1.07
C TYR A 174 -14.25 -14.26 -0.19
N ASN A 175 -13.68 -13.05 -0.10
CA ASN A 175 -12.73 -12.58 -1.10
C ASN A 175 -11.40 -13.33 -0.93
N THR A 176 -11.01 -14.11 -1.94
CA THR A 176 -9.97 -15.13 -1.77
C THR A 176 -8.95 -15.14 -2.89
N ASN A 177 -7.67 -15.03 -2.52
CA ASN A 177 -6.57 -15.35 -3.41
C ASN A 177 -6.29 -16.86 -3.40
N VAL A 178 -6.01 -17.41 -4.58
CA VAL A 178 -5.55 -18.78 -4.78
C VAL A 178 -4.31 -18.78 -5.67
N VAL A 179 -3.32 -19.60 -5.30
CA VAL A 179 -2.10 -19.79 -6.06
C VAL A 179 -2.07 -21.22 -6.59
N PHE A 180 -1.94 -21.34 -7.91
CA PHE A 180 -1.69 -22.62 -8.58
C PHE A 180 -0.18 -22.79 -8.83
N ASP A 181 0.35 -23.99 -8.57
CA ASP A 181 1.72 -24.34 -8.96
C ASP A 181 1.84 -24.69 -10.45
N ARG A 182 3.06 -24.98 -10.91
CA ARG A 182 3.36 -25.36 -12.31
C ARG A 182 2.64 -26.63 -12.79
N SER A 183 2.07 -27.43 -11.88
CA SER A 183 1.28 -28.61 -12.21
C SER A 183 -0.24 -28.35 -12.19
N GLY A 184 -0.66 -27.13 -11.86
CA GLY A 184 -2.05 -26.74 -11.71
C GLY A 184 -2.65 -27.11 -10.35
N ARG A 185 -1.85 -27.52 -9.37
CA ARG A 185 -2.33 -27.80 -8.00
C ARG A 185 -2.46 -26.52 -7.21
N VAL A 186 -3.42 -26.48 -6.28
CA VAL A 186 -3.50 -25.36 -5.32
C VAL A 186 -2.32 -25.42 -4.35
N ALA A 187 -1.39 -24.48 -4.49
CA ALA A 187 -0.21 -24.32 -3.65
C ALA A 187 -0.50 -23.47 -2.40
N ALA A 188 -1.41 -22.50 -2.53
CA ALA A 188 -1.79 -21.62 -1.43
C ALA A 188 -3.21 -21.07 -1.62
N ARG A 189 -3.85 -20.73 -0.51
CA ARG A 189 -5.12 -19.99 -0.46
C ARG A 189 -5.04 -18.94 0.64
N TYR A 190 -5.61 -17.77 0.41
CA TYR A 190 -5.72 -16.71 1.41
C TYR A 190 -7.07 -16.00 1.29
N ARG A 191 -7.82 -15.98 2.38
CA ARG A 191 -9.05 -15.18 2.50
C ARG A 191 -8.72 -13.81 3.06
N GLN A 192 -9.14 -12.76 2.37
CA GLN A 192 -8.93 -11.37 2.79
C GLN A 192 -9.47 -11.17 4.21
N TYR A 193 -8.64 -10.57 5.06
CA TYR A 193 -8.98 -10.38 6.46
C TYR A 193 -9.67 -9.02 6.68
N ASN A 194 -9.12 -7.95 6.10
CA ASN A 194 -9.72 -6.61 6.17
C ASN A 194 -10.48 -6.36 4.87
N SER A 195 -11.81 -6.44 4.90
CA SER A 195 -12.63 -6.19 3.71
C SER A 195 -13.21 -4.78 3.72
N LEU A 196 -13.25 -4.14 2.54
CA LEU A 196 -14.02 -2.91 2.29
C LEU A 196 -15.37 -3.19 1.62
N VAL A 197 -15.76 -4.45 1.48
CA VAL A 197 -17.10 -4.83 1.05
C VAL A 197 -17.92 -4.98 2.32
N ASP A 198 -18.47 -3.85 2.79
CA ASP A 198 -18.87 -3.66 4.19
C ASP A 198 -19.80 -4.73 4.78
N ASP A 199 -20.59 -5.45 3.97
CA ASP A 199 -21.50 -6.49 4.51
C ASP A 199 -21.69 -7.74 3.61
N GLY A 200 -21.07 -7.80 2.43
CA GLY A 200 -21.31 -8.87 1.45
C GLY A 200 -20.50 -10.14 1.71
N VAL A 201 -19.30 -9.98 2.25
CA VAL A 201 -18.34 -11.07 2.47
C VAL A 201 -18.14 -11.34 3.95
N ASN A 202 -17.81 -12.59 4.28
CA ASN A 202 -17.43 -13.02 5.60
C ASN A 202 -15.92 -12.81 5.81
N THR A 203 -15.54 -12.65 7.07
CA THR A 203 -14.13 -12.61 7.51
C THR A 203 -13.85 -13.79 8.44
N THR A 204 -12.64 -14.34 8.38
CA THR A 204 -12.22 -15.40 9.30
C THR A 204 -12.00 -14.85 10.71
N SER A 205 -12.14 -15.69 11.74
CA SER A 205 -11.94 -15.25 13.13
C SER A 205 -10.49 -14.85 13.45
N GLN A 206 -9.53 -15.32 12.66
CA GLN A 206 -8.12 -14.97 12.72
C GLN A 206 -7.57 -14.81 11.29
N PRO A 207 -6.57 -13.93 11.09
CA PRO A 207 -5.94 -13.77 9.77
C PRO A 207 -5.19 -15.04 9.38
N GLU A 208 -5.37 -15.48 8.13
CA GLU A 208 -4.62 -16.60 7.58
C GLU A 208 -3.17 -16.16 7.27
N GLN A 209 -2.18 -16.88 7.80
CA GLN A 209 -0.77 -16.66 7.48
C GLN A 209 -0.39 -17.48 6.24
N SER A 210 -0.92 -17.10 5.09
CA SER A 210 -0.75 -17.87 3.86
C SER A 210 0.66 -17.70 3.29
N ILE A 211 1.45 -18.78 3.35
CA ILE A 211 2.82 -18.88 2.85
C ILE A 211 2.94 -20.08 1.94
N PHE A 212 3.67 -19.95 0.83
CA PHE A 212 4.03 -21.08 -0.03
C PHE A 212 5.48 -21.00 -0.50
N LYS A 213 6.06 -22.18 -0.76
CA LYS A 213 7.42 -22.32 -1.29
C LYS A 213 7.36 -22.72 -2.76
N THR A 214 8.24 -22.15 -3.56
CA THR A 214 8.36 -22.49 -4.98
C THR A 214 9.48 -23.48 -5.24
N ASP A 215 9.40 -24.18 -6.37
CA ASP A 215 10.47 -25.05 -6.86
C ASP A 215 11.76 -24.30 -7.19
N PHE A 216 11.66 -23.00 -7.50
CA PHE A 216 12.79 -22.08 -7.70
C PHE A 216 13.31 -21.46 -6.39
N GLY A 217 12.95 -22.00 -5.22
CA GLY A 217 13.62 -21.69 -3.94
C GLY A 217 13.19 -20.37 -3.28
N VAL A 218 12.04 -19.81 -3.67
CA VAL A 218 11.49 -18.58 -3.08
C VAL A 218 10.33 -18.91 -2.14
N THR A 219 10.24 -18.17 -1.02
CA THR A 219 9.12 -18.31 -0.08
C THR A 219 8.25 -17.05 -0.14
N PHE A 220 7.04 -17.21 -0.65
CA PHE A 220 6.07 -16.14 -0.83
C PHE A 220 5.08 -16.08 0.33
N GLY A 221 4.78 -14.87 0.79
CA GLY A 221 3.55 -14.54 1.51
C GLY A 221 2.49 -13.96 0.56
N GLN A 222 1.25 -13.86 1.03
CA GLN A 222 0.20 -13.18 0.27
C GLN A 222 -0.81 -12.48 1.17
N PHE A 223 -1.32 -11.35 0.69
CA PHE A 223 -2.49 -10.66 1.23
C PHE A 223 -3.17 -9.81 0.15
N VAL A 224 -4.34 -9.26 0.42
CA VAL A 224 -5.19 -8.64 -0.61
C VAL A 224 -5.54 -7.20 -0.26
N CYS A 225 -5.23 -6.28 -1.18
CA CYS A 225 -5.69 -4.89 -1.18
C CYS A 225 -5.49 -4.17 0.16
N VAL A 226 -6.57 -3.75 0.82
CA VAL A 226 -6.47 -2.92 2.03
C VAL A 226 -5.81 -3.60 3.21
N ASP A 227 -5.63 -4.93 3.19
CA ASP A 227 -4.78 -5.63 4.15
C ASP A 227 -3.41 -4.96 4.32
N LEU A 228 -2.89 -4.32 3.26
CA LEU A 228 -1.65 -3.53 3.26
C LEU A 228 -1.63 -2.44 4.35
N LEU A 229 -2.77 -1.83 4.63
CA LEU A 229 -2.91 -0.74 5.60
C LEU A 229 -3.14 -1.22 7.03
N PHE A 230 -3.26 -2.52 7.28
CA PHE A 230 -3.61 -3.04 8.61
C PHE A 230 -2.48 -3.86 9.21
N GLN A 231 -2.49 -3.96 10.55
CA GLN A 231 -1.47 -4.72 11.27
C GLN A 231 -1.47 -6.18 10.81
N LYS A 232 -2.67 -6.76 10.71
CA LYS A 232 -2.89 -8.17 10.37
C LYS A 232 -3.53 -8.26 8.99
N PRO A 233 -2.98 -9.06 8.05
CA PRO A 233 -1.76 -9.85 8.17
C PRO A 233 -0.47 -9.11 7.80
N ALA A 234 -0.51 -7.93 7.19
CA ALA A 234 0.64 -7.38 6.47
C ALA A 234 1.94 -7.32 7.30
N THR A 235 1.88 -6.85 8.55
CA THR A 235 3.09 -6.71 9.39
C THR A 235 3.74 -8.04 9.78
N PHE A 236 3.00 -9.16 9.73
CA PHE A 236 3.56 -10.49 9.92
C PHE A 236 4.60 -10.80 8.83
N PHE A 237 4.30 -10.48 7.57
CA PHE A 237 5.22 -10.72 6.45
C PHE A 237 6.40 -9.78 6.46
N ALA A 238 6.25 -8.54 6.94
CA ALA A 238 7.37 -7.63 7.16
C ALA A 238 8.32 -8.11 8.27
N SER A 239 7.78 -8.76 9.31
CA SER A 239 8.55 -9.20 10.48
C SER A 239 9.10 -10.62 10.35
N ASN A 240 8.65 -11.40 9.37
CA ASN A 240 9.05 -12.79 9.18
C ASN A 240 10.26 -12.88 8.23
N PRO A 241 11.46 -13.26 8.71
CA PRO A 241 12.66 -13.33 7.86
C PRO A 241 12.66 -14.51 6.89
N ASN A 242 11.76 -15.48 7.07
CA ASN A 242 11.63 -16.64 6.18
C ASN A 242 10.78 -16.34 4.94
N VAL A 243 10.01 -15.24 4.94
CA VAL A 243 9.26 -14.76 3.78
C VAL A 243 10.10 -13.71 3.09
N THR A 244 10.47 -13.96 1.84
CA THR A 244 11.33 -13.07 1.06
C THR A 244 10.54 -12.25 0.07
N ASP A 245 9.40 -12.78 -0.38
CA ASP A 245 8.61 -12.23 -1.46
C ASP A 245 7.14 -12.22 -1.05
N VAL A 246 6.37 -11.26 -1.56
CA VAL A 246 4.93 -11.15 -1.28
C VAL A 246 4.18 -10.86 -2.57
N ILE A 247 3.11 -11.61 -2.80
CA ILE A 247 2.14 -11.31 -3.87
C ILE A 247 0.99 -10.48 -3.31
N PHE A 248 0.51 -9.53 -4.13
CA PHE A 248 -0.49 -8.57 -3.75
C PHE A 248 -1.48 -8.32 -4.89
N SER A 249 -2.68 -8.89 -4.75
CA SER A 249 -3.81 -8.62 -5.66
C SER A 249 -4.61 -7.45 -5.10
N THR A 250 -4.96 -6.48 -5.95
CA THR A 250 -5.66 -5.28 -5.45
C THR A 250 -6.61 -4.65 -6.45
N HIS A 251 -7.74 -4.18 -5.96
CA HIS A 251 -8.62 -3.21 -6.62
C HIS A 251 -8.54 -1.89 -5.85
N TRP A 252 -7.42 -1.19 -6.03
CA TRP A 252 -7.07 -0.01 -5.24
C TRP A 252 -7.65 1.27 -5.81
N PHE A 253 -8.48 1.96 -5.03
CA PHE A 253 -8.89 3.35 -5.31
C PHE A 253 -7.76 4.31 -4.92
N ASN A 254 -7.35 5.18 -5.83
CA ASN A 254 -6.26 6.12 -5.57
C ASN A 254 -6.73 7.33 -4.74
N TYR A 255 -6.01 7.61 -3.65
CA TYR A 255 -6.23 8.76 -2.75
C TYR A 255 -4.95 9.60 -2.59
N PRO A 256 -4.62 10.47 -3.56
CA PRO A 256 -3.58 11.47 -3.35
C PRO A 256 -3.84 12.33 -2.09
N PRO A 257 -2.77 12.79 -1.42
CA PRO A 257 -1.37 12.67 -1.86
C PRO A 257 -0.61 11.45 -1.30
N PHE A 258 -1.24 10.57 -0.49
CA PHE A 258 -0.51 9.55 0.30
C PHE A 258 -0.83 8.09 -0.04
N LEU A 259 -2.03 7.83 -0.55
CA LEU A 259 -2.58 6.49 -0.74
C LEU A 259 -2.86 6.24 -2.21
N GLU A 260 -1.94 6.67 -3.05
CA GLU A 260 -1.89 6.23 -4.44
C GLU A 260 -1.26 4.84 -4.52
N SER A 261 -1.77 3.99 -5.42
CA SER A 261 -1.45 2.56 -5.49
C SER A 261 0.05 2.29 -5.59
N THR A 262 0.71 2.76 -6.66
CA THR A 262 2.13 2.52 -6.89
C THR A 262 3.02 3.14 -5.81
N GLN A 263 2.59 4.25 -5.20
CA GLN A 263 3.26 4.92 -4.10
C GLN A 263 3.21 4.10 -2.81
N ILE A 264 2.01 3.70 -2.37
CA ILE A 264 1.87 2.99 -1.10
C ILE A 264 2.39 1.55 -1.19
N GLN A 265 2.28 0.91 -2.36
CA GLN A 265 2.89 -0.39 -2.65
C GLN A 265 4.43 -0.30 -2.54
N ALA A 266 5.06 0.71 -3.17
CA ALA A 266 6.50 0.91 -3.07
C ALA A 266 6.95 1.23 -1.63
N ALA A 267 6.22 2.11 -0.94
CA ALA A 267 6.51 2.51 0.43
C ALA A 267 6.46 1.31 1.40
N TRP A 268 5.45 0.47 1.26
CA TRP A 268 5.30 -0.74 2.06
C TRP A 268 6.39 -1.77 1.75
N ALA A 269 6.67 -2.02 0.46
CA ALA A 269 7.73 -2.94 0.05
C ALA A 269 9.10 -2.49 0.57
N TYR A 270 9.40 -1.19 0.50
CA TYR A 270 10.63 -0.61 1.05
C TYR A 270 10.76 -0.83 2.55
N ALA A 271 9.70 -0.56 3.31
CA ALA A 271 9.69 -0.73 4.76
C ALA A 271 9.77 -2.20 5.21
N ALA A 272 9.09 -3.10 4.49
CA ALA A 272 9.10 -4.54 4.75
C ALA A 272 10.35 -5.25 4.24
N ASP A 273 11.10 -4.62 3.34
CA ASP A 273 12.31 -5.14 2.69
C ASP A 273 12.08 -6.54 2.07
N VAL A 274 10.94 -6.70 1.40
CA VAL A 274 10.56 -7.87 0.59
C VAL A 274 10.66 -7.53 -0.90
N ASN A 275 10.80 -8.53 -1.75
CA ASN A 275 10.30 -8.38 -3.11
C ASN A 275 8.75 -8.37 -3.09
N PHE A 276 8.11 -7.49 -3.86
CA PHE A 276 6.66 -7.30 -3.82
C PHE A 276 6.09 -7.27 -5.23
N LEU A 277 5.12 -8.14 -5.52
CA LEU A 277 4.48 -8.27 -6.83
C LEU A 277 3.02 -7.82 -6.69
N ALA A 278 2.75 -6.57 -7.10
CA ALA A 278 1.44 -5.94 -7.02
C ALA A 278 0.72 -5.94 -8.37
N SER A 279 -0.48 -6.49 -8.40
CA SER A 279 -1.33 -6.56 -9.59
C SER A 279 -2.65 -5.82 -9.35
N GLY A 280 -2.88 -4.79 -10.15
CA GLY A 280 -3.93 -3.80 -10.00
C GLY A 280 -5.11 -4.00 -10.95
N TYR A 281 -6.31 -3.89 -10.40
CA TYR A 281 -7.55 -3.72 -11.17
C TYR A 281 -7.53 -2.35 -11.82
N ASN A 282 -7.65 -2.31 -13.14
CA ASN A 282 -7.57 -1.09 -13.91
C ASN A 282 -8.95 -0.59 -14.28
N ASP A 283 -9.31 0.58 -13.75
CA ASP A 283 -10.49 1.31 -14.17
C ASP A 283 -10.36 2.77 -13.78
N VAL A 284 -10.03 3.61 -14.75
CA VAL A 284 -9.74 5.01 -14.47
C VAL A 284 -10.98 5.81 -14.07
N LEU A 285 -12.19 5.31 -14.33
CA LEU A 285 -13.45 5.97 -13.96
C LEU A 285 -13.71 5.86 -12.45
N THR A 286 -13.27 4.77 -11.83
CA THR A 286 -13.33 4.56 -10.37
C THR A 286 -12.03 4.97 -9.66
N ALA A 287 -11.13 5.67 -10.37
CA ALA A 287 -9.78 6.00 -9.92
C ALA A 287 -8.96 4.77 -9.51
N SER A 288 -9.18 3.64 -10.19
CA SER A 288 -8.54 2.35 -9.93
C SER A 288 -7.41 2.06 -10.89
N GLY A 289 -6.33 1.48 -10.36
CA GLY A 289 -5.21 0.99 -11.16
C GLY A 289 -3.86 1.31 -10.55
N GLY A 290 -2.83 0.72 -11.13
CA GLY A 290 -1.45 0.79 -10.68
C GLY A 290 -0.94 -0.57 -10.24
N SER A 291 -0.08 -1.14 -11.07
CA SER A 291 0.64 -2.38 -10.85
C SER A 291 2.13 -2.11 -10.73
N GLY A 292 2.85 -3.00 -10.05
CA GLY A 292 4.29 -2.88 -9.93
C GLY A 292 5.01 -4.10 -9.39
N ILE A 293 6.29 -4.17 -9.73
CA ILE A 293 7.26 -5.13 -9.21
C ILE A 293 8.31 -4.32 -8.44
N TYR A 294 8.46 -4.63 -7.16
CA TYR A 294 9.32 -3.88 -6.24
C TYR A 294 10.34 -4.81 -5.59
N ALA A 295 11.56 -4.32 -5.41
CA ALA A 295 12.67 -5.03 -4.81
C ALA A 295 13.04 -4.42 -3.46
N GLY A 296 12.06 -4.30 -2.56
CA GLY A 296 12.26 -3.81 -1.20
C GLY A 296 12.97 -2.45 -1.17
N LYS A 297 14.03 -2.33 -0.36
CA LYS A 297 14.83 -1.10 -0.28
C LYS A 297 15.55 -0.72 -1.58
N SER A 298 15.75 -1.67 -2.48
CA SER A 298 16.29 -1.40 -3.82
C SER A 298 15.28 -0.70 -4.73
N GLY A 299 14.02 -0.53 -4.30
CA GLY A 299 13.03 0.31 -4.95
C GLY A 299 12.19 -0.40 -6.02
N PRO A 300 11.38 0.36 -6.77
CA PRO A 300 10.58 -0.18 -7.88
C PRO A 300 11.49 -0.69 -9.01
N ILE A 301 11.27 -1.92 -9.48
CA ILE A 301 11.88 -2.45 -10.71
C ILE A 301 11.09 -1.96 -11.92
N LYS A 302 9.76 -2.10 -11.85
CA LYS A 302 8.86 -1.63 -12.90
C LYS A 302 7.49 -1.33 -12.32
N THR A 303 6.93 -0.19 -12.71
CA THR A 303 5.56 0.22 -12.39
C THR A 303 4.78 0.51 -13.65
N TYR A 304 3.46 0.41 -13.57
CA TYR A 304 2.57 0.83 -14.64
C TYR A 304 1.29 1.39 -14.04
N ARG A 305 1.03 2.67 -14.31
CA ARG A 305 -0.23 3.33 -13.96
C ARG A 305 -0.70 4.20 -15.12
N PRO A 306 -1.52 3.64 -16.02
CA PRO A 306 -1.95 4.37 -17.20
C PRO A 306 -2.91 5.51 -16.84
N SER A 307 -2.97 6.54 -17.69
CA SER A 307 -3.99 7.59 -17.62
C SER A 307 -5.28 7.23 -18.35
N GLN A 308 -5.31 6.04 -18.97
CA GLN A 308 -6.45 5.51 -19.69
C GLN A 308 -6.69 4.06 -19.26
N THR A 309 -7.93 3.60 -19.33
CA THR A 309 -8.22 2.20 -19.05
C THR A 309 -7.44 1.32 -20.04
N SER A 310 -6.66 0.37 -19.54
CA SER A 310 -5.85 -0.51 -20.38
C SER A 310 -5.48 -1.81 -19.66
N ASN A 311 -5.16 -2.83 -20.46
CA ASN A 311 -4.60 -4.08 -19.98
C ASN A 311 -3.09 -4.11 -20.29
N ALA A 312 -2.27 -4.48 -19.31
CA ALA A 312 -0.83 -4.63 -19.51
C ALA A 312 -0.24 -5.77 -18.68
N LEU A 313 0.78 -6.42 -19.23
CA LEU A 313 1.63 -7.38 -18.57
C LEU A 313 2.98 -6.71 -18.27
N LEU A 314 3.35 -6.65 -17.00
CA LEU A 314 4.68 -6.23 -16.55
C LEU A 314 5.47 -7.50 -16.27
N VAL A 315 6.67 -7.61 -16.82
CA VAL A 315 7.58 -8.73 -16.58
C VAL A 315 8.94 -8.19 -16.17
N ALA A 316 9.56 -8.78 -15.15
CA ALA A 316 10.90 -8.42 -14.73
C ALA A 316 11.69 -9.62 -14.19
N GLU A 317 13.00 -9.57 -14.37
CA GLU A 317 13.92 -10.38 -13.58
C GLU A 317 14.04 -9.80 -12.17
N ILE A 318 13.80 -10.63 -11.16
CA ILE A 318 13.75 -10.26 -9.74
C ILE A 318 14.88 -10.99 -9.01
N PRO A 319 15.87 -10.29 -8.44
CA PRO A 319 16.90 -10.93 -7.64
C PRO A 319 16.29 -11.55 -6.38
N LYS A 320 16.64 -12.81 -6.12
CA LYS A 320 16.20 -13.52 -4.92
C LYS A 320 16.88 -12.94 -3.67
N LEU A 321 16.23 -13.14 -2.55
CA LEU A 321 16.76 -12.81 -1.23
C LEU A 321 17.14 -14.10 -0.49
N ASN A 322 18.28 -14.09 0.20
CA ASN A 322 18.61 -15.06 1.22
C ASN A 322 18.48 -14.38 2.59
N ARG A 323 17.44 -14.73 3.36
CA ARG A 323 17.16 -14.15 4.70
C ARG A 323 17.25 -12.60 4.70
N ARG A 324 16.55 -11.94 3.77
CA ARG A 324 16.52 -10.48 3.58
C ARG A 324 17.78 -9.85 3.00
N GLN A 325 18.82 -10.64 2.71
CA GLN A 325 19.99 -10.16 1.99
C GLN A 325 19.83 -10.49 0.52
N ARG A 326 20.01 -9.48 -0.33
CA ARG A 326 19.91 -9.66 -1.77
C ARG A 326 21.13 -10.42 -2.27
N ILE A 327 20.90 -11.43 -3.12
CA ILE A 327 22.00 -12.25 -3.68
C ILE A 327 22.76 -11.46 -4.76
N GLU A 328 22.05 -10.67 -5.56
CA GLU A 328 22.61 -9.85 -6.65
C GLU A 328 21.86 -8.53 -6.79
N ASP A 329 22.52 -7.50 -7.31
CA ASP A 329 21.87 -6.21 -7.59
C ASP A 329 20.77 -6.33 -8.66
N ILE A 330 19.90 -5.32 -8.71
CA ILE A 330 18.87 -5.25 -9.76
C ILE A 330 19.56 -5.09 -11.12
N HIS A 331 19.32 -6.04 -12.02
CA HIS A 331 19.77 -5.95 -13.40
C HIS A 331 18.92 -4.94 -14.18
N ALA A 332 19.44 -3.72 -14.34
CA ALA A 332 18.82 -2.68 -15.15
C ALA A 332 18.55 -3.17 -16.59
N GLY A 333 17.38 -2.83 -17.14
CA GLY A 333 16.99 -3.20 -18.51
C GLY A 333 16.38 -4.60 -18.68
N LYS A 334 16.34 -5.43 -17.63
CA LYS A 334 15.67 -6.73 -17.66
C LYS A 334 14.22 -6.67 -17.15
N SER A 335 13.49 -5.64 -17.59
CA SER A 335 12.06 -5.50 -17.35
C SER A 335 11.36 -4.93 -18.57
N THR A 336 10.10 -5.30 -18.75
CA THR A 336 9.30 -4.89 -19.91
C THR A 336 7.84 -4.71 -19.54
N ILE A 337 7.13 -3.91 -20.33
CA ILE A 337 5.69 -3.74 -20.26
C ILE A 337 5.13 -4.09 -21.64
N HIS A 338 4.30 -5.12 -21.69
CA HIS A 338 3.51 -5.46 -22.86
C HIS A 338 2.09 -4.93 -22.68
N LYS A 339 1.73 -3.88 -23.41
CA LYS A 339 0.35 -3.35 -23.43
C LYS A 339 -0.47 -4.16 -24.43
N PHE A 340 -1.56 -4.76 -23.97
CA PHE A 340 -2.42 -5.56 -24.84
C PHE A 340 -3.28 -4.67 -25.72
N ARG A 341 -3.41 -5.04 -27.00
CA ARG A 341 -4.43 -4.47 -27.87
C ARG A 341 -5.79 -5.08 -27.55
N GLN A 342 -6.86 -4.35 -27.88
CA GLN A 342 -8.24 -4.85 -27.70
C GLN A 342 -8.50 -6.17 -28.46
N ALA A 343 -7.84 -6.38 -29.60
CA ALA A 343 -7.95 -7.64 -30.34
C ALA A 343 -7.31 -8.85 -29.60
N GLU A 344 -6.41 -8.60 -28.65
CA GLU A 344 -5.72 -9.65 -27.87
C GLU A 344 -6.45 -9.92 -26.54
N VAL A 345 -6.91 -8.85 -25.88
CA VAL A 345 -7.67 -8.91 -24.62
C VAL A 345 -8.88 -7.97 -24.75
N PRO A 346 -10.02 -8.48 -25.27
CA PRO A 346 -11.20 -7.67 -25.59
C PRO A 346 -12.06 -7.42 -24.35
N THR A 347 -11.62 -6.51 -23.48
CA THR A 347 -12.38 -6.15 -22.27
C THR A 347 -12.91 -4.72 -22.28
N ILE A 348 -12.43 -3.88 -23.19
CA ILE A 348 -12.82 -2.46 -23.27
C ILE A 348 -13.59 -2.24 -24.56
N SER A 349 -14.87 -1.93 -24.41
CA SER A 349 -15.76 -1.59 -25.52
C SER A 349 -15.56 -0.13 -25.94
N GLY A 350 -15.32 0.13 -27.23
CA GLY A 350 -15.22 1.48 -27.78
C GLY A 350 -13.91 2.20 -27.44
N ILE A 351 -13.98 3.51 -27.19
CA ILE A 351 -12.82 4.35 -26.88
C ILE A 351 -12.47 4.15 -25.40
N PRO A 352 -11.24 3.75 -25.05
CA PRO A 352 -10.84 3.59 -23.65
C PRO A 352 -11.07 4.89 -22.85
N PRO A 353 -11.76 4.80 -21.70
CA PRO A 353 -11.94 5.95 -20.81
C PRO A 353 -10.61 6.57 -20.40
N LYS A 354 -10.60 7.90 -20.23
CA LYS A 354 -9.47 8.65 -19.71
C LYS A 354 -9.72 9.07 -18.26
N ALA A 355 -8.68 9.02 -17.44
CA ALA A 355 -8.73 9.45 -16.06
C ALA A 355 -9.09 10.94 -15.98
N ASN A 356 -10.12 11.28 -15.19
CA ASN A 356 -10.35 12.67 -14.80
C ASN A 356 -9.58 12.96 -13.51
N LEU A 357 -8.41 13.56 -13.65
CA LEU A 357 -7.51 13.86 -12.53
C LEU A 357 -8.11 14.83 -11.49
N THR A 358 -9.21 15.52 -11.82
CA THR A 358 -9.88 16.45 -10.90
C THR A 358 -10.87 15.79 -9.96
N THR A 359 -11.30 14.55 -10.27
CA THR A 359 -12.34 13.80 -9.54
C THR A 359 -11.79 12.60 -8.78
N GLU A 360 -10.46 12.42 -8.72
CA GLU A 360 -9.85 11.39 -7.87
C GLU A 360 -10.25 11.60 -6.40
N PHE A 361 -10.33 10.50 -5.65
CA PHE A 361 -10.50 10.59 -4.21
C PHE A 361 -9.30 11.30 -3.58
N ARG A 362 -9.50 11.98 -2.45
CA ARG A 362 -8.42 12.76 -1.81
C ARG A 362 -8.47 12.60 -0.30
N ASP A 363 -7.28 12.60 0.30
CA ASP A 363 -7.19 12.76 1.75
C ASP A 363 -7.70 14.16 2.14
N ASN A 364 -8.37 14.25 3.27
CA ASN A 364 -8.80 15.53 3.82
C ASN A 364 -7.68 16.12 4.66
N LEU A 365 -6.89 17.01 4.05
CA LEU A 365 -5.74 17.60 4.74
C LEU A 365 -6.10 18.72 5.72
N ARG A 366 -7.36 19.20 5.77
CA ARG A 366 -7.77 20.28 6.71
C ARG A 366 -7.35 20.09 8.18
N PRO A 367 -7.34 18.86 8.73
CA PRO A 367 -6.90 18.63 10.11
C PRO A 367 -5.38 18.67 10.32
N TYR A 368 -4.58 18.71 9.24
CA TYR A 368 -3.13 18.69 9.30
C TYR A 368 -2.59 20.07 9.67
N THR A 369 -1.52 20.10 10.46
CA THR A 369 -0.71 21.30 10.65
C THR A 369 0.22 21.45 9.46
N SER A 370 0.31 22.63 8.85
CA SER A 370 1.11 22.82 7.63
C SER A 370 1.76 24.20 7.51
N ALA A 371 2.85 24.27 6.76
CA ALA A 371 3.51 25.51 6.37
C ALA A 371 3.78 25.54 4.86
N LEU A 372 3.55 26.69 4.24
CA LEU A 372 3.87 26.92 2.82
C LEU A 372 5.37 27.15 2.67
N ILE A 373 5.98 26.49 1.69
CA ILE A 373 7.35 26.79 1.26
C ILE A 373 7.29 28.07 0.43
N GLN A 374 7.77 29.18 0.99
CA GLN A 374 7.75 30.47 0.30
C GLN A 374 8.77 30.45 -0.83
N THR A 375 8.29 30.65 -2.05
CA THR A 375 9.10 30.66 -3.28
C THR A 375 9.21 32.07 -3.82
N GLY A 376 10.32 32.40 -4.48
CA GLY A 376 10.51 33.71 -5.10
C GLY A 376 11.98 34.10 -5.26
N GLU A 377 12.85 33.57 -4.40
CA GLU A 377 14.32 33.61 -4.51
C GLU A 377 14.89 32.30 -3.94
N ALA A 378 16.20 32.06 -4.08
CA ALA A 378 16.85 30.95 -3.41
C ALA A 378 16.61 31.05 -1.90
N SER A 379 15.98 30.03 -1.33
CA SER A 379 15.47 30.11 0.04
C SER A 379 15.68 28.80 0.80
N SER A 380 16.16 28.95 2.04
CA SER A 380 16.27 27.87 3.01
C SER A 380 15.11 27.98 4.00
N HIS A 381 14.34 26.91 4.11
CA HIS A 381 13.19 26.78 5.00
C HIS A 381 13.51 25.70 6.03
N ILE A 382 13.91 26.14 7.22
CA ILE A 382 14.15 25.26 8.37
C ILE A 382 13.01 25.49 9.35
N THR A 383 12.21 24.45 9.61
CA THR A 383 11.06 24.57 10.51
C THR A 383 10.76 23.26 11.22
N THR A 384 10.29 23.37 12.46
CA THR A 384 9.71 22.26 13.22
C THR A 384 8.21 22.48 13.28
N LEU A 385 7.43 21.52 12.77
CA LEU A 385 5.98 21.53 12.88
C LEU A 385 5.53 20.42 13.80
N CYS A 386 4.54 20.71 14.63
CA CYS A 386 3.96 19.75 15.55
C CYS A 386 2.45 19.66 15.38
N ASP A 387 1.91 18.45 15.43
CA ASP A 387 0.49 18.15 15.39
C ASP A 387 0.18 17.06 16.42
N ARG A 388 -0.65 17.37 17.43
CA ARG A 388 -1.15 16.42 18.43
C ARG A 388 -0.05 15.51 19.02
N GLY A 389 1.06 16.11 19.44
CA GLY A 389 2.19 15.41 20.08
C GLY A 389 3.20 14.74 19.13
N LEU A 390 2.96 14.77 17.81
CA LEU A 390 3.98 14.45 16.81
C LEU A 390 4.69 15.74 16.41
N CYS A 391 6.02 15.76 16.43
CA CYS A 391 6.83 16.85 15.85
C CYS A 391 7.74 16.29 14.77
N CYS A 392 7.88 17.06 13.68
CA CYS A 392 8.74 16.75 12.55
C CYS A 392 9.59 17.99 12.21
N ASP A 393 10.87 17.76 11.96
CA ASP A 393 11.81 18.79 11.52
C ASP A 393 11.97 18.71 10.01
N PHE A 394 11.84 19.86 9.35
CA PHE A 394 11.97 20.01 7.91
C PHE A 394 13.13 20.96 7.61
N HIS A 395 14.04 20.54 6.74
CA HIS A 395 15.03 21.40 6.12
C HIS A 395 14.84 21.31 4.61
N VAL A 396 14.36 22.40 4.00
CA VAL A 396 14.07 22.49 2.58
C VAL A 396 14.86 23.64 1.97
N GLU A 397 15.76 23.33 1.05
CA GLU A 397 16.46 24.33 0.25
C GLU A 397 15.87 24.36 -1.15
N THR A 398 15.54 25.54 -1.64
CA THR A 398 14.91 25.71 -2.95
C THR A 398 15.63 26.73 -3.81
N SER A 399 15.60 26.50 -5.12
CA SER A 399 15.86 27.50 -6.14
C SER A 399 14.58 27.79 -6.92
N TYR A 400 14.47 29.02 -7.43
CA TYR A 400 13.27 29.51 -8.11
C TYR A 400 13.61 30.21 -9.42
N ASP A 401 13.08 29.69 -10.52
CA ASP A 401 13.25 30.27 -11.85
C ASP A 401 12.13 31.28 -12.13
N LYS A 402 12.46 32.57 -12.03
CA LYS A 402 11.53 33.68 -12.27
C LYS A 402 11.09 33.76 -13.73
N GLU A 403 11.92 33.33 -14.68
CA GLU A 403 11.60 33.39 -16.12
C GLU A 403 10.58 32.30 -16.48
N VAL A 404 10.80 31.08 -15.99
CA VAL A 404 9.85 29.97 -16.13
C VAL A 404 8.52 30.30 -15.46
N ALA A 405 8.54 30.91 -14.28
CA ALA A 405 7.33 31.34 -13.58
C ALA A 405 6.58 32.49 -14.26
N ALA A 406 7.29 33.35 -15.01
CA ALA A 406 6.71 34.49 -15.70
C ALA A 406 6.02 34.11 -17.03
N LYS A 407 6.09 32.84 -17.45
CA LYS A 407 5.44 32.36 -18.67
C LYS A 407 3.93 32.68 -18.65
N PRO A 408 3.41 33.51 -19.56
CA PRO A 408 2.03 33.97 -19.51
C PRO A 408 1.01 32.82 -19.54
N GLY A 409 0.06 32.82 -18.62
CA GLY A 409 -1.01 31.82 -18.55
C GLY A 409 -0.59 30.46 -17.97
N ALA A 410 0.71 30.22 -17.73
CA ALA A 410 1.19 28.97 -17.17
C ALA A 410 0.77 28.82 -15.70
N LYS A 411 0.47 27.57 -15.32
CA LYS A 411 0.18 27.20 -13.93
C LYS A 411 1.41 26.57 -13.30
N GLN A 412 1.50 26.60 -11.98
CA GLN A 412 2.59 25.98 -11.24
C GLN A 412 2.08 25.36 -9.96
N TYR A 413 2.75 24.29 -9.53
CA TYR A 413 2.51 23.71 -8.22
C TYR A 413 3.32 24.45 -7.15
N ARG A 414 2.72 24.60 -5.97
CA ARG A 414 3.40 25.05 -4.77
C ARG A 414 3.66 23.88 -3.84
N TYR A 415 4.61 24.03 -2.93
CA TYR A 415 4.95 23.00 -1.96
C TYR A 415 4.57 23.41 -0.54
N ARG A 416 4.02 22.48 0.22
CA ARG A 416 3.77 22.63 1.65
C ARG A 416 4.41 21.48 2.41
N VAL A 417 4.93 21.76 3.59
CA VAL A 417 5.23 20.73 4.58
C VAL A 417 4.01 20.53 5.49
N VAL A 418 3.70 19.28 5.81
CA VAL A 418 2.52 18.88 6.56
C VAL A 418 2.88 17.89 7.66
N VAL A 419 2.23 18.03 8.82
CA VAL A 419 2.35 17.14 9.97
C VAL A 419 0.95 16.78 10.47
N PHE A 420 0.74 15.50 10.76
CA PHE A 420 -0.53 15.02 11.27
C PHE A 420 -0.34 13.81 12.19
N ASN A 421 -1.00 13.83 13.34
CA ASN A 421 -1.12 12.66 14.22
C ASN A 421 -2.57 12.50 14.64
N GLY A 422 -3.30 11.64 13.94
CA GLY A 422 -4.73 11.55 14.09
C GLY A 422 -5.32 10.33 13.42
N VAL A 423 -6.57 10.46 13.00
CA VAL A 423 -7.36 9.43 12.34
C VAL A 423 -7.90 10.02 11.05
N THR A 424 -7.56 9.42 9.91
CA THR A 424 -8.10 9.76 8.59
C THR A 424 -9.23 8.80 8.21
N ASN A 425 -9.92 9.10 7.11
CA ASN A 425 -10.97 8.29 6.53
C ASN A 425 -10.71 8.02 5.05
N TYR A 426 -11.11 6.85 4.57
CA TYR A 426 -11.11 6.49 3.15
C TYR A 426 -12.43 5.80 2.80
N VAL A 427 -12.82 5.85 1.52
CA VAL A 427 -14.12 5.32 1.05
C VAL A 427 -13.99 3.82 0.78
N THR A 428 -15.02 3.08 1.18
CA THR A 428 -15.18 1.64 0.95
C THR A 428 -15.92 1.36 -0.36
N TYR A 429 -16.01 0.11 -0.81
CA TYR A 429 -16.73 -0.22 -2.07
C TYR A 429 -18.23 0.10 -2.00
N SER A 430 -18.81 0.15 -0.81
CA SER A 430 -20.21 0.51 -0.60
C SER A 430 -20.46 2.03 -0.61
N GLY A 431 -19.40 2.84 -0.64
CA GLY A 431 -19.48 4.29 -0.46
C GLY A 431 -19.40 4.76 1.00
N ASN A 432 -19.33 3.84 1.99
CA ASN A 432 -19.12 4.22 3.39
C ASN A 432 -17.69 4.68 3.64
N ARG A 433 -17.43 5.16 4.87
CA ARG A 433 -16.10 5.61 5.30
C ARG A 433 -15.55 4.68 6.36
N SER A 434 -14.39 4.08 6.08
CA SER A 434 -13.56 3.41 7.09
C SER A 434 -12.54 4.40 7.66
N THR A 435 -12.09 4.17 8.89
CA THR A 435 -11.12 5.04 9.57
C THR A 435 -9.80 4.33 9.87
N ALA A 436 -8.71 5.09 9.76
CA ALA A 436 -7.35 4.60 10.00
C ALA A 436 -6.53 5.64 10.77
N GLY A 437 -5.84 5.19 11.82
CA GLY A 437 -4.88 6.01 12.57
C GLY A 437 -3.60 6.32 11.79
N VAL A 438 -3.18 7.56 11.69
CA VAL A 438 -1.97 7.90 10.92
C VAL A 438 -1.08 8.91 11.64
N GLU A 439 0.23 8.78 11.39
CA GLU A 439 1.26 9.76 11.70
C GLU A 439 1.95 10.15 10.39
N VAL A 440 1.95 11.42 10.02
CA VAL A 440 2.52 11.89 8.75
C VAL A 440 3.49 13.04 9.02
N CYS A 441 4.67 12.96 8.39
CA CYS A 441 5.60 14.07 8.21
C CYS A 441 5.96 14.12 6.72
N ALA A 442 5.46 15.09 5.95
CA ALA A 442 5.66 15.07 4.50
C ALA A 442 5.74 16.46 3.87
N LEU A 443 6.38 16.54 2.71
CA LEU A 443 6.21 17.61 1.73
C LEU A 443 5.19 17.14 0.68
N VAL A 444 4.23 18.00 0.36
CA VAL A 444 3.16 17.74 -0.63
C VAL A 444 3.06 18.90 -1.62
N SER A 445 2.72 18.59 -2.87
CA SER A 445 2.44 19.56 -3.92
C SER A 445 0.97 20.01 -3.92
N CYS A 446 0.74 21.27 -4.29
CA CYS A 446 -0.58 21.89 -4.28
C CYS A 446 -0.85 22.68 -5.56
N ALA A 447 -2.04 22.48 -6.16
CA ALA A 447 -2.49 23.18 -7.37
C ALA A 447 -3.05 24.59 -7.08
N GLY A 448 -2.76 25.12 -5.90
CA GLY A 448 -3.25 26.39 -5.36
C GLY A 448 -2.60 26.70 -4.01
N ASP A 449 -3.12 27.72 -3.33
CA ASP A 449 -2.51 28.27 -2.12
C ASP A 449 -3.07 27.65 -0.84
N SER A 450 -4.27 27.07 -0.92
CA SER A 450 -4.95 26.44 0.20
C SER A 450 -4.47 25.01 0.42
N LEU A 451 -4.63 24.51 1.64
CA LEU A 451 -4.27 23.14 1.98
C LEU A 451 -5.17 22.12 1.26
N GLU A 452 -6.40 22.52 0.95
CA GLU A 452 -7.35 21.75 0.15
C GLU A 452 -6.94 21.61 -1.31
N ASP A 453 -6.01 22.43 -1.81
CA ASP A 453 -5.46 22.30 -3.16
C ASP A 453 -4.31 21.31 -3.25
N CYS A 454 -3.84 20.78 -2.12
CA CYS A 454 -2.77 19.80 -2.08
C CYS A 454 -3.26 18.40 -2.47
N GLY A 455 -2.47 17.70 -3.26
CA GLY A 455 -2.87 16.44 -3.92
C GLY A 455 -3.87 16.63 -5.08
N LYS A 456 -4.27 17.87 -5.41
CA LYS A 456 -5.00 18.15 -6.66
C LYS A 456 -4.03 18.22 -7.83
N ARG A 457 -4.50 17.83 -9.01
CA ARG A 457 -3.76 17.99 -10.27
C ARG A 457 -4.50 18.92 -11.22
N TYR A 458 -3.73 19.66 -12.01
CA TYR A 458 -4.27 20.42 -13.12
C TYR A 458 -4.82 19.49 -14.22
N PRO A 459 -5.90 19.88 -14.93
CA PRO A 459 -6.44 19.11 -16.04
C PRO A 459 -5.40 18.82 -17.12
N GLU A 460 -5.57 17.70 -17.83
CA GLU A 460 -4.75 17.36 -19.01
C GLU A 460 -4.80 18.51 -20.04
N GLY A 461 -3.65 18.84 -20.62
CA GLY A 461 -3.51 19.97 -21.56
C GLY A 461 -3.31 21.34 -20.91
N THR A 462 -3.36 21.46 -19.58
CA THR A 462 -2.94 22.68 -18.89
C THR A 462 -1.43 22.89 -19.06
N ASP A 463 -1.01 24.11 -19.44
CA ASP A 463 0.40 24.48 -19.48
C ASP A 463 0.92 24.64 -18.04
N VAL A 464 1.55 23.59 -17.53
CA VAL A 464 2.12 23.57 -16.18
C VAL A 464 3.63 23.68 -16.25
N VAL A 465 4.16 24.70 -15.60
CA VAL A 465 5.60 24.92 -15.42
C VAL A 465 6.05 24.50 -14.02
N SER A 466 7.35 24.19 -13.87
CA SER A 466 7.95 23.77 -12.60
C SER A 466 9.11 24.70 -12.23
N PRO A 467 8.86 25.98 -11.87
CA PRO A 467 9.91 26.96 -11.59
C PRO A 467 10.59 26.73 -10.23
N THR A 468 9.97 26.00 -9.32
CA THR A 468 10.55 25.67 -8.01
C THR A 468 11.29 24.34 -8.10
N ARG A 469 12.58 24.37 -7.80
CA ARG A 469 13.42 23.17 -7.67
C ARG A 469 13.84 23.02 -6.21
N LEU A 470 13.63 21.82 -5.67
CA LEU A 470 14.06 21.39 -4.35
C LEU A 470 15.52 20.94 -4.48
N GLU A 471 16.45 21.76 -4.02
CA GLU A 471 17.90 21.47 -4.04
C GLU A 471 18.28 20.49 -2.92
N SER A 472 17.63 20.64 -1.76
CA SER A 472 17.77 19.75 -0.61
C SER A 472 16.42 19.61 0.08
N LEU A 473 16.10 18.41 0.54
CA LEU A 473 14.92 18.13 1.37
C LEU A 473 15.31 17.07 2.39
N ILE A 474 15.24 17.44 3.66
CA ILE A 474 15.51 16.57 4.79
C ILE A 474 14.31 16.64 5.73
N ILE A 475 13.77 15.47 6.08
CA ILE A 475 12.66 15.32 7.02
C ILE A 475 13.14 14.39 8.13
N THR A 476 13.06 14.86 9.37
CA THR A 476 13.37 14.03 10.53
C THR A 476 12.23 14.00 11.53
N ARG A 477 12.07 12.84 12.17
CA ARG A 477 11.15 12.66 13.29
C ARG A 477 11.61 11.50 14.16
N ARG A 478 11.17 11.41 15.41
CA ARG A 478 11.46 10.20 16.25
C ARG A 478 10.55 9.04 15.86
N ALA A 479 10.57 7.89 16.50
CA ALA A 479 9.56 6.83 16.30
C ALA A 479 8.81 6.63 17.61
N ASN A 480 7.49 6.41 17.56
CA ASN A 480 6.73 6.06 18.77
C ASN A 480 6.68 4.53 18.92
N ARG A 481 7.56 3.98 19.75
CA ARG A 481 7.67 2.52 19.94
C ARG A 481 6.68 1.95 20.96
N ASN A 482 5.99 2.78 21.74
CA ASN A 482 4.92 2.32 22.64
C ASN A 482 3.61 2.06 21.91
N ALA A 483 3.48 2.57 20.68
CA ALA A 483 2.31 2.36 19.85
C ALA A 483 2.61 1.31 18.76
N PRO A 484 1.65 0.43 18.43
CA PRO A 484 1.76 -0.48 17.29
C PRO A 484 1.72 0.34 15.99
N THR A 485 2.90 0.74 15.52
CA THR A 485 3.07 1.64 14.37
C THR A 485 3.95 1.03 13.30
N PHE A 486 3.55 1.16 12.03
CA PHE A 486 4.36 0.77 10.87
C PHE A 486 4.71 2.01 10.04
N TYR A 487 6.00 2.36 9.97
CA TYR A 487 6.51 3.55 9.26
C TYR A 487 7.05 3.18 7.88
N MET A 488 6.70 3.98 6.89
CA MET A 488 7.05 3.77 5.48
C MET A 488 7.52 5.08 4.85
N PRO A 489 8.58 5.08 4.03
CA PRO A 489 8.93 6.24 3.20
C PRO A 489 7.97 6.32 2.02
N THR A 490 7.17 7.39 1.96
CA THR A 490 6.25 7.66 0.86
C THR A 490 6.86 8.67 -0.11
N THR A 491 6.89 8.30 -1.39
CA THR A 491 7.43 9.14 -2.46
C THR A 491 6.57 9.01 -3.71
N MET A 492 6.30 10.11 -4.38
CA MET A 492 5.63 10.13 -5.68
C MET A 492 6.20 11.28 -6.51
N GLU A 493 6.62 11.00 -7.75
CA GLU A 493 6.83 12.03 -8.75
C GLU A 493 5.54 12.31 -9.52
N ARG A 494 5.33 13.58 -9.82
CA ARG A 494 4.08 14.11 -10.38
C ARG A 494 3.93 13.84 -11.87
N THR A 495 5.04 13.78 -12.61
CA THR A 495 5.01 13.74 -14.09
C THR A 495 4.50 12.40 -14.59
N ASN A 496 5.14 11.29 -14.18
CA ASN A 496 4.73 9.95 -14.61
C ASN A 496 3.83 9.24 -13.59
N ARG A 497 3.60 9.84 -12.41
CA ARG A 497 2.86 9.24 -11.28
C ARG A 497 3.52 7.93 -10.83
N GLU A 498 4.83 8.01 -10.69
CA GLU A 498 5.67 6.88 -10.28
C GLU A 498 6.33 7.17 -8.92
N PRO A 499 6.53 6.14 -8.09
CA PRO A 499 7.39 6.26 -6.91
C PRO A 499 8.83 6.57 -7.35
N LEU A 500 9.56 7.29 -6.50
CA LEU A 500 10.97 7.60 -6.77
C LEU A 500 11.82 6.33 -6.80
N SER A 501 12.91 6.37 -7.58
CA SER A 501 13.95 5.35 -7.50
C SER A 501 14.59 5.38 -6.11
N SER A 502 15.01 4.21 -5.62
CA SER A 502 15.82 4.09 -4.39
C SER A 502 17.14 4.87 -4.46
N SER A 503 17.61 5.24 -5.67
CA SER A 503 18.79 6.08 -5.87
C SER A 503 18.51 7.59 -5.73
N ASP A 504 17.25 8.01 -5.69
CA ASP A 504 16.83 9.42 -5.59
C ASP A 504 16.59 9.89 -4.16
N PHE A 505 16.45 8.96 -3.21
CA PHE A 505 16.19 9.28 -1.81
C PHE A 505 16.84 8.24 -0.89
N ALA A 506 16.99 8.61 0.37
CA ALA A 506 17.38 7.67 1.41
C ALA A 506 16.43 7.78 2.60
N TYR A 507 16.15 6.62 3.20
CA TYR A 507 15.36 6.48 4.42
C TYR A 507 16.16 5.67 5.44
N LEU A 508 16.58 6.34 6.51
CA LEU A 508 17.46 5.80 7.52
C LEU A 508 16.76 5.77 8.87
N VAL A 509 16.97 4.67 9.59
CA VAL A 509 16.52 4.50 10.97
C VAL A 509 17.77 4.41 11.83
N SER A 510 17.99 5.41 12.68
CA SER A 510 19.19 5.52 13.53
C SER A 510 18.84 5.58 15.01
N GLY A 511 19.77 5.18 15.87
CA GLY A 511 19.64 5.22 17.33
C GLY A 511 19.07 3.94 17.95
N GLN A 512 19.01 3.94 19.28
CA GLN A 512 18.49 2.80 20.04
C GLN A 512 17.04 2.50 19.67
N ARG A 513 16.61 1.25 19.91
CA ARG A 513 15.22 0.84 19.67
C ARG A 513 14.22 1.80 20.35
N ASN A 514 14.51 2.33 21.53
CA ASN A 514 13.50 3.04 22.32
C ASN A 514 13.23 4.50 21.86
N SER A 515 14.06 5.06 20.96
CA SER A 515 13.92 6.46 20.50
C SER A 515 14.50 6.66 19.09
N SER A 516 14.25 5.71 18.19
CA SER A 516 14.87 5.73 16.86
C SER A 516 14.51 7.01 16.11
N LEU A 517 15.52 7.67 15.56
CA LEU A 517 15.37 8.78 14.63
C LEU A 517 15.06 8.19 13.25
N LEU A 518 13.95 8.63 12.67
CA LEU A 518 13.61 8.40 11.28
C LEU A 518 14.09 9.63 10.50
N LEU A 519 14.99 9.40 9.56
CA LEU A 519 15.59 10.41 8.70
C LEU A 519 15.28 10.05 7.26
N MET A 520 14.68 10.99 6.52
CA MET A 520 14.42 10.84 5.10
C MET A 520 14.98 12.04 4.36
N TYR A 521 15.72 11.83 3.27
CA TYR A 521 16.27 12.94 2.49
C TYR A 521 16.36 12.65 0.99
N LEU A 522 16.27 13.71 0.19
CA LEU A 522 16.53 13.68 -1.26
C LEU A 522 18.02 13.54 -1.53
N VAL A 523 18.40 12.57 -2.37
CA VAL A 523 19.79 12.36 -2.81
C VAL A 523 20.11 13.26 -4.01
N ARG A 524 19.11 13.56 -4.84
CA ARG A 524 19.25 14.42 -6.03
C ARG A 524 18.18 15.52 -6.03
N PRO A 525 18.50 16.74 -6.50
CA PRO A 525 17.52 17.82 -6.64
C PRO A 525 16.36 17.46 -7.57
N ARG A 526 15.14 17.89 -7.24
CA ARG A 526 13.90 17.59 -8.00
C ARG A 526 12.97 18.81 -8.10
N SER A 527 12.20 18.92 -9.18
CA SER A 527 11.19 19.99 -9.36
C SER A 527 9.78 19.45 -9.56
N ASP A 528 9.63 18.14 -9.54
CA ASP A 528 8.44 17.41 -9.98
C ASP A 528 7.88 16.48 -8.91
N LEU A 529 8.23 16.69 -7.63
CA LEU A 529 7.67 15.88 -6.55
C LEU A 529 6.17 16.16 -6.42
N GLU A 530 5.40 15.11 -6.21
CA GLU A 530 4.02 15.20 -5.76
C GLU A 530 3.95 15.06 -4.24
N THR A 531 4.64 14.06 -3.71
CA THR A 531 4.73 13.76 -2.28
C THR A 531 6.10 13.21 -1.93
N PHE A 532 6.63 13.62 -0.77
CA PHE A 532 7.85 13.09 -0.19
C PHE A 532 7.79 13.14 1.33
N GLY A 533 7.81 12.00 2.01
CA GLY A 533 7.72 12.00 3.46
C GLY A 533 7.66 10.64 4.12
N ILE A 534 7.43 10.67 5.43
CA ILE A 534 7.31 9.49 6.28
C ILE A 534 5.82 9.32 6.63
N TYR A 535 5.26 8.20 6.20
CA TYR A 535 3.87 7.82 6.47
C TYR A 535 3.84 6.66 7.48
N GLY A 536 3.21 6.87 8.63
CA GLY A 536 3.09 5.91 9.72
C GLY A 536 1.65 5.46 9.91
N ARG A 537 1.40 4.15 9.93
CA ARG A 537 0.11 3.57 10.29
C ARG A 537 0.04 3.25 11.77
N ARG A 538 -0.87 3.91 12.49
CA ARG A 538 -1.16 3.76 13.92
C ARG A 538 -2.34 2.80 14.13
N PHE A 539 -2.03 1.52 14.33
CA PHE A 539 -3.06 0.48 14.42
C PHE A 539 -3.90 0.58 15.69
N ASP A 540 -3.36 1.18 16.76
CA ASP A 540 -4.06 1.42 18.03
C ASP A 540 -5.19 2.46 17.92
N LYS A 541 -5.26 3.19 16.80
CA LYS A 541 -6.24 4.24 16.56
C LYS A 541 -7.27 3.88 15.48
N ASP A 542 -7.19 2.67 14.92
CA ASP A 542 -8.14 2.22 13.90
C ASP A 542 -9.56 2.09 14.48
N GLY A 543 -10.58 2.43 13.70
CA GLY A 543 -11.98 2.43 14.14
C GLY A 543 -12.39 3.61 15.05
N LEU A 544 -11.45 4.44 15.50
CA LEU A 544 -11.78 5.68 16.21
C LEU A 544 -12.41 6.72 15.27
N PRO A 545 -13.13 7.73 15.81
CA PRO A 545 -13.68 8.82 15.00
C PRO A 545 -12.59 9.60 14.24
N ALA A 546 -12.89 9.98 12.99
CA ALA A 546 -11.99 10.78 12.18
C ALA A 546 -11.67 12.13 12.86
N THR A 547 -10.40 12.55 12.75
CA THR A 547 -9.94 13.79 13.38
C THR A 547 -10.53 15.00 12.68
N LYS A 548 -11.16 15.89 13.45
CA LYS A 548 -11.71 17.15 12.94
C LYS A 548 -10.62 18.20 12.82
N ALA A 549 -10.81 19.14 11.90
CA ALA A 549 -9.96 20.32 11.81
C ALA A 549 -10.01 21.13 13.11
N ASN A 550 -8.88 21.69 13.53
CA ASN A 550 -8.87 22.62 14.64
C ASN A 550 -9.65 23.87 14.20
N GLY A 551 -10.86 24.03 14.71
CA GLY A 551 -11.58 25.28 14.55
C GLY A 551 -10.80 26.39 15.27
N VAL A 552 -10.71 27.57 14.66
CA VAL A 552 -10.78 28.80 15.47
C VAL A 552 -12.05 28.63 16.30
N GLY A 553 -11.89 28.44 17.61
CA GLY A 553 -13.00 28.10 18.47
C GLY A 553 -14.06 29.18 18.43
N SER A 554 -15.22 28.90 17.84
CA SER A 554 -16.44 29.23 18.57
C SER A 554 -16.54 28.18 19.66
N VAL A 555 -16.22 28.59 20.88
CA VAL A 555 -16.58 27.84 22.08
C VAL A 555 -18.10 27.73 22.09
N GLU A 556 -18.67 26.67 21.50
CA GLU A 556 -19.98 26.20 21.94
C GLU A 556 -19.73 25.46 23.25
N SER A 557 -19.61 26.26 24.30
CA SER A 557 -19.81 25.81 25.66
C SER A 557 -21.20 25.20 25.70
N THR A 558 -21.28 23.90 25.95
CA THR A 558 -22.48 23.24 26.44
C THR A 558 -22.78 23.74 27.85
N SER A 559 -23.26 24.97 27.95
CA SER A 559 -23.97 25.48 29.11
C SER A 559 -25.43 25.52 28.71
N ALA A 560 -26.13 24.40 28.94
CA ALA A 560 -27.58 24.37 28.90
C ALA A 560 -28.13 25.21 30.06
N VAL A 561 -28.13 26.54 29.88
CA VAL A 561 -28.90 27.45 30.73
C VAL A 561 -30.27 27.56 30.09
N LEU A 562 -31.24 26.90 30.72
CA LEU A 562 -32.67 27.11 30.48
C LEU A 562 -33.00 28.59 30.68
N PHE A 563 -33.10 29.34 29.59
CA PHE A 563 -33.84 30.61 29.58
C PHE A 563 -35.10 30.43 28.75
N CYS A 564 -36.20 30.21 29.45
CA CYS A 564 -37.55 30.39 28.92
C CYS A 564 -37.76 31.87 28.59
N THR A 565 -37.88 32.21 27.31
CA THR A 565 -38.63 33.40 26.89
C THR A 565 -39.40 33.09 25.61
N MET A 566 -40.73 33.03 25.75
CA MET A 566 -41.72 33.00 24.69
C MET A 566 -41.61 34.25 23.81
N VAL A 567 -41.50 34.10 22.48
CA VAL A 567 -42.12 35.02 21.51
C VAL A 567 -42.48 34.24 20.24
N PHE A 568 -43.78 34.25 19.92
CA PHE A 568 -44.44 33.76 18.71
C PHE A 568 -43.89 34.39 17.43
N TRP A 569 -43.83 33.67 16.29
CA TRP A 569 -44.30 34.16 14.98
C TRP A 569 -44.54 33.00 13.98
N LYS A 570 -45.77 32.99 13.46
CA LYS A 570 -46.41 32.33 12.30
C LYS A 570 -45.54 31.56 11.28
N ILE A 571 -45.98 30.33 10.98
CA ILE A 571 -45.96 29.77 9.62
C ILE A 571 -47.37 29.26 9.29
N ASP A 572 -47.92 29.76 8.19
CA ASP A 572 -49.22 29.42 7.63
C ASP A 572 -49.24 27.97 7.10
N THR A 573 -50.09 27.15 7.69
CA THR A 573 -50.42 25.79 7.24
C THR A 573 -51.70 25.81 6.42
N CYS A 574 -51.60 25.91 5.09
CA CYS A 574 -52.77 25.73 4.20
C CYS A 574 -52.54 24.83 2.97
N GLU A 575 -51.41 24.12 2.83
CA GLU A 575 -51.20 23.21 1.68
C GLU A 575 -50.90 21.75 2.02
N LEU A 576 -50.83 21.38 3.31
CA LEU A 576 -50.66 19.97 3.72
C LEU A 576 -51.93 19.29 4.26
N TYR A 577 -53.01 20.05 4.51
CA TYR A 577 -54.24 19.48 5.09
C TYR A 577 -55.15 18.82 4.04
N GLU A 578 -55.16 19.31 2.79
CA GLU A 578 -56.00 18.72 1.72
C GLU A 578 -55.41 17.43 1.11
N LYS A 579 -54.09 17.21 1.19
CA LYS A 579 -53.46 15.96 0.74
C LYS A 579 -53.53 14.83 1.76
N TYR A 580 -53.78 15.13 3.03
CA TYR A 580 -53.86 14.13 4.10
C TYR A 580 -55.27 13.51 4.24
N GLN A 581 -56.30 14.14 3.65
CA GLN A 581 -57.69 13.64 3.65
C GLN A 581 -58.00 12.63 2.54
N ALA A 582 -57.05 12.35 1.62
CA ALA A 582 -57.24 11.40 0.52
C ALA A 582 -56.75 9.96 0.81
N LEU A 583 -56.24 9.68 2.02
CA LEU A 583 -55.70 8.36 2.40
C LEU A 583 -56.38 7.74 3.63
N LEU A 584 -57.49 8.32 4.11
CA LEU A 584 -58.27 7.85 5.27
C LEU A 584 -59.58 7.13 4.91
N ALA A 585 -59.66 6.55 3.71
CA ALA A 585 -60.76 5.67 3.32
C ALA A 585 -60.23 4.26 3.02
N ASP A 586 -59.74 3.56 4.04
CA ASP A 586 -60.11 2.15 4.18
C ASP A 586 -59.83 1.60 5.59
N SER A 587 -60.78 0.83 6.06
CA SER A 587 -60.93 0.36 7.44
C SER A 587 -60.09 -0.88 7.75
N ASN A 588 -59.09 -0.75 8.64
CA ASN A 588 -58.83 -1.67 9.76
C ASN A 588 -57.50 -1.32 10.47
N PHE A 589 -57.57 -0.50 11.52
CA PHE A 589 -56.41 -0.10 12.33
C PHE A 589 -56.68 -0.29 13.82
N THR A 590 -56.90 -1.54 14.24
CA THR A 590 -56.92 -1.93 15.68
C THR A 590 -55.63 -2.62 16.13
N VAL A 591 -54.65 -2.78 15.24
CA VAL A 591 -53.37 -3.47 15.53
C VAL A 591 -52.22 -2.50 15.82
N ILE A 592 -52.27 -1.26 15.32
CA ILE A 592 -51.13 -0.33 15.39
C ILE A 592 -51.18 0.61 16.61
N SER A 593 -52.34 0.78 17.25
CA SER A 593 -52.43 1.49 18.54
C SER A 593 -51.78 0.73 19.70
N ASN A 594 -51.82 -0.61 19.70
CA ASN A 594 -51.19 -1.44 20.73
C ASN A 594 -49.67 -1.58 20.57
N TRP A 595 -49.15 -1.41 19.36
CA TRP A 595 -47.70 -1.49 19.10
C TRP A 595 -46.96 -0.22 19.54
N ILE A 596 -47.55 0.96 19.29
CA ILE A 596 -46.96 2.25 19.66
C ILE A 596 -46.92 2.44 21.18
N ILE A 597 -47.95 1.99 21.91
CA ILE A 597 -47.97 2.01 23.39
C ILE A 597 -46.92 1.04 23.95
N GLY A 598 -46.74 -0.14 23.34
CA GLY A 598 -45.74 -1.14 23.78
C GLY A 598 -44.28 -0.79 23.47
N VAL A 599 -44.02 0.15 22.55
CA VAL A 599 -42.69 0.71 22.28
C VAL A 599 -42.37 1.84 23.26
N TYR A 600 -43.36 2.68 23.58
CA TYR A 600 -43.21 3.78 24.54
C TYR A 600 -42.96 3.27 25.97
N ASP A 601 -43.65 2.20 26.40
CA ASP A 601 -43.45 1.60 27.73
C ASP A 601 -42.11 0.84 27.86
N ARG A 602 -41.56 0.33 26.75
CA ARG A 602 -40.21 -0.27 26.72
C ARG A 602 -39.10 0.78 26.77
N TYR A 603 -39.31 1.92 26.11
CA TYR A 603 -38.40 3.06 26.18
C TYR A 603 -38.36 3.67 27.59
N ARG A 604 -39.51 3.77 28.25
CA ARG A 604 -39.62 4.26 29.64
C ARG A 604 -38.95 3.35 30.67
N LYS A 605 -38.99 2.01 30.47
CA LYS A 605 -38.27 1.06 31.33
C LYS A 605 -36.75 1.07 31.12
N LEU A 606 -36.28 1.36 29.90
CA LEU A 606 -34.84 1.47 29.61
C LEU A 606 -34.22 2.74 30.21
N VAL A 607 -34.94 3.86 30.18
CA VAL A 607 -34.49 5.14 30.78
C VAL A 607 -34.40 5.02 32.31
N ASN A 608 -35.35 4.35 32.95
CA ASN A 608 -35.31 4.12 34.41
C ASN A 608 -34.25 3.09 34.86
N MET A 609 -33.70 2.27 33.95
CA MET A 609 -32.57 1.35 34.25
C MET A 609 -31.20 2.07 34.18
N VAL A 610 -31.09 3.16 33.42
CA VAL A 610 -29.85 3.93 33.25
C VAL A 610 -29.67 4.97 34.38
N GLU A 611 -30.77 5.42 35.00
CA GLU A 611 -30.73 6.32 36.17
C GLU A 611 -30.50 5.61 37.52
N ALA A 612 -30.46 4.28 37.56
CA ALA A 612 -30.23 3.49 38.78
C ALA A 612 -28.77 3.05 39.00
N SER A 613 -27.84 3.38 38.08
CA SER A 613 -26.43 2.94 38.15
C SER A 613 -25.42 4.01 38.59
N TYR A 614 -25.87 5.15 39.11
CA TYR A 614 -25.01 6.13 39.76
C TYR A 614 -25.59 6.52 41.13
N ILE A 615 -25.16 5.83 42.18
CA ILE A 615 -25.02 6.28 43.58
C ILE A 615 -24.41 5.10 44.37
N THR A 616 -23.11 5.18 44.72
CA THR A 616 -22.50 4.93 46.04
C THR A 616 -20.96 4.81 45.95
N ASP A 617 -20.29 5.55 46.83
CA ASP A 617 -18.88 5.49 47.28
C ASP A 617 -18.95 5.48 48.83
N PRO A 618 -17.92 5.25 49.69
CA PRO A 618 -16.60 4.59 49.61
C PRO A 618 -16.41 3.49 50.69
N LYS A 619 -15.31 2.70 50.64
CA LYS A 619 -14.38 2.40 51.78
C LYS A 619 -13.48 1.16 51.60
N ASP A 620 -12.28 1.30 52.17
CA ASP A 620 -11.34 0.31 52.72
C ASP A 620 -10.47 -0.56 51.78
N ASN A 621 -9.19 -0.15 51.61
CA ASN A 621 -8.09 -0.72 52.42
C ASN A 621 -6.74 -0.03 52.17
N VAL A 622 -6.20 0.54 53.25
CA VAL A 622 -4.80 0.93 53.46
C VAL A 622 -4.05 -0.25 54.07
N VAL A 623 -2.71 -0.32 53.91
CA VAL A 623 -1.65 -0.73 54.89
C VAL A 623 -0.41 -1.30 54.15
N PRO A 624 0.86 -1.03 54.55
CA PRO A 624 1.48 0.21 55.02
C PRO A 624 2.86 0.49 54.34
N ILE A 625 3.40 1.70 54.57
CA ILE A 625 4.78 2.09 54.24
C ILE A 625 5.67 1.83 55.47
N GLU A 626 6.78 1.08 55.29
CA GLU A 626 7.91 1.11 56.23
C GLU A 626 8.95 2.15 55.78
N ARG A 627 9.23 3.09 56.69
CA ARG A 627 10.34 4.06 56.64
C ARG A 627 11.64 3.36 56.97
N VAL A 628 12.72 3.62 56.22
CA VAL A 628 14.06 3.79 56.82
C VAL A 628 14.90 4.82 56.02
N LYS A 629 15.17 5.93 56.72
CA LYS A 629 16.37 6.79 56.75
C LYS A 629 16.81 7.57 55.50
N ASP A 630 16.50 8.87 55.61
CA ASP A 630 17.43 10.00 55.49
C ASP A 630 18.91 9.62 55.75
N THR A 631 19.74 9.75 54.71
CA THR A 631 21.18 9.95 54.82
C THR A 631 21.58 11.06 53.86
N THR A 632 21.91 12.19 54.45
CA THR A 632 22.67 13.30 53.87
C THR A 632 24.02 12.79 53.34
N ALA A 633 24.23 12.89 52.03
CA ALA A 633 25.55 12.89 51.41
C ALA A 633 25.48 13.58 50.04
N GLU A 634 26.15 14.72 49.90
CA GLU A 634 26.49 15.32 48.61
C GLU A 634 27.31 14.34 47.76
N PRO A 635 27.08 14.22 46.43
CA PRO A 635 28.08 13.66 45.54
C PRO A 635 28.83 14.77 44.78
N GLU A 636 30.14 14.74 44.93
CA GLU A 636 31.14 15.52 44.20
C GLU A 636 30.95 15.45 42.66
N LEU A 637 31.23 16.57 41.98
CA LEU A 637 31.33 16.64 40.51
C LEU A 637 32.44 15.70 40.00
N SER A 638 32.08 14.56 39.38
CA SER A 638 33.01 13.79 38.56
C SER A 638 32.87 14.19 37.09
N THR A 639 33.90 14.84 36.54
CA THR A 639 34.00 15.15 35.11
C THR A 639 34.34 13.87 34.34
N PHE A 640 33.42 13.34 33.53
CA PHE A 640 33.73 12.25 32.60
C PHE A 640 34.44 12.82 31.37
N LYS A 641 35.67 12.36 31.14
CA LYS A 641 36.44 12.58 29.90
C LYS A 641 36.66 11.23 29.26
N THR A 642 36.22 11.08 28.01
CA THR A 642 36.49 9.88 27.22
C THR A 642 37.17 10.31 25.92
N ASP A 643 38.36 9.78 25.69
CA ASP A 643 39.07 9.86 24.42
C ASP A 643 38.63 8.66 23.56
N PHE A 644 38.37 8.87 22.27
CA PHE A 644 38.08 7.78 21.34
C PHE A 644 38.90 7.92 20.07
N GLU A 645 39.23 6.76 19.50
CA GLU A 645 40.11 6.60 18.35
C GLU A 645 39.31 5.96 17.22
N VAL A 646 39.36 6.56 16.03
CA VAL A 646 38.68 6.04 14.84
C VAL A 646 39.69 5.93 13.72
N THR A 647 39.81 4.73 13.16
CA THR A 647 40.71 4.42 12.05
C THR A 647 39.92 4.36 10.74
N PHE A 648 40.33 5.14 9.74
CA PHE A 648 39.81 5.06 8.38
C PHE A 648 41.00 4.90 7.42
N GLY A 649 41.09 3.75 6.76
CA GLY A 649 42.26 3.41 5.94
C GLY A 649 43.55 3.37 6.77
N SER A 650 44.68 3.84 6.21
CA SER A 650 46.00 3.85 6.87
C SER A 650 46.22 5.02 7.86
N GLY A 651 45.16 5.74 8.26
CA GLY A 651 45.25 6.87 9.18
C GLY A 651 44.39 6.68 10.45
N ILE A 652 44.96 7.06 11.59
CA ILE A 652 44.34 7.07 12.92
C ILE A 652 43.97 8.51 13.31
N TYR A 653 42.74 8.72 13.79
CA TYR A 653 42.26 10.01 14.30
C TYR A 653 41.75 9.87 15.74
N ILE A 654 42.16 10.78 16.62
CA ILE A 654 41.80 10.80 18.04
C ILE A 654 40.93 12.03 18.33
N GLY A 655 39.76 11.81 18.94
CA GLY A 655 38.83 12.86 19.37
C GLY A 655 38.52 12.78 20.87
N ARG A 656 38.21 13.94 21.49
CA ARG A 656 37.96 14.11 22.93
C ARG A 656 36.62 14.81 23.17
N VAL A 657 35.79 14.28 24.08
CA VAL A 657 34.49 14.88 24.48
C VAL A 657 34.42 15.05 25.99
N GLY A 658 33.87 16.17 26.47
CA GLY A 658 33.58 16.43 27.88
C GLY A 658 32.23 17.12 28.07
N TYR A 659 31.55 16.83 29.19
CA TYR A 659 30.26 17.40 29.58
C TYR A 659 30.40 18.31 30.81
N ASN A 660 29.71 19.46 30.82
CA ASN A 660 29.46 20.27 32.02
C ASN A 660 27.94 20.42 32.20
N GLN A 661 27.46 20.30 33.44
CA GLN A 661 26.05 20.44 33.82
C GLN A 661 25.86 21.77 34.56
N PHE A 662 24.91 22.61 34.14
CA PHE A 662 24.44 23.77 34.89
C PHE A 662 22.96 23.59 35.25
N VAL A 663 22.59 23.97 36.46
CA VAL A 663 21.23 23.93 37.02
C VAL A 663 20.72 25.37 37.16
N SER A 664 19.66 25.76 36.47
CA SER A 664 18.56 26.61 36.97
C SER A 664 17.45 26.81 35.92
N GLU A 665 16.29 27.21 36.42
CA GLU A 665 14.94 27.22 35.82
C GLU A 665 14.73 28.13 34.59
N GLU A 666 13.66 27.79 33.84
CA GLU A 666 12.98 28.49 32.73
C GLU A 666 13.71 28.69 31.38
N LYS A 667 13.07 28.13 30.34
CA LYS A 667 13.28 28.36 28.89
C LYS A 667 14.75 28.44 28.40
N ALA A 668 15.28 27.31 27.92
CA ALA A 668 16.37 27.33 26.94
C ALA A 668 16.31 26.13 25.98
N SER A 669 16.31 26.46 24.69
CA SER A 669 16.54 25.59 23.56
C SER A 669 17.99 25.08 23.60
N ASN A 670 18.21 23.76 23.61
CA ASN A 670 19.55 23.20 23.48
C ASN A 670 20.00 23.26 22.01
N VAL A 671 20.80 24.28 21.67
CA VAL A 671 21.53 24.37 20.41
C VAL A 671 22.86 23.65 20.55
N LEU A 672 23.12 22.68 19.68
CA LEU A 672 24.44 22.06 19.55
C LEU A 672 25.30 22.99 18.68
N VAL A 673 26.18 23.78 19.31
CA VAL A 673 27.16 24.61 18.60
C VAL A 673 28.35 23.73 18.24
N VAL A 674 28.46 23.37 16.97
CA VAL A 674 29.72 22.84 16.41
C VAL A 674 30.62 24.04 16.12
N SER A 675 31.56 24.31 17.01
CA SER A 675 32.61 25.31 16.78
C SER A 675 33.78 24.68 16.01
N GLU A 676 34.05 25.24 14.83
CA GLU A 676 35.28 25.21 14.04
C GLU A 676 35.65 23.91 13.28
N ILE A 677 35.37 23.94 11.96
CA ILE A 677 36.07 23.14 10.94
C ILE A 677 37.27 23.96 10.45
N PRO A 678 38.52 23.46 10.51
CA PRO A 678 39.67 24.16 9.94
C PRO A 678 39.55 24.26 8.41
N LYS A 679 39.68 25.49 7.89
CA LYS A 679 39.71 25.79 6.46
C LYS A 679 40.85 25.05 5.75
N MET A 680 40.54 24.17 4.79
CA MET A 680 41.53 23.74 3.78
C MET A 680 41.56 24.73 2.62
N LYS A 681 42.76 25.28 2.35
CA LYS A 681 43.07 26.13 1.20
C LYS A 681 43.12 25.28 -0.09
N ARG A 682 42.54 25.84 -1.17
CA ARG A 682 42.72 25.40 -2.56
C ARG A 682 44.20 25.25 -2.94
N ALA A 683 44.54 24.17 -3.64
CA ALA A 683 45.64 24.13 -4.58
C ALA A 683 45.22 23.40 -5.87
N ASN A 684 45.36 24.11 -6.99
CA ASN A 684 45.16 23.61 -8.35
C ASN A 684 46.26 22.61 -8.74
N LYS A 685 45.91 21.53 -9.46
CA LYS A 685 46.54 21.12 -10.73
C LYS A 685 45.87 19.87 -11.32
N PHE A 686 45.51 19.97 -12.60
CA PHE A 686 45.07 18.86 -13.46
C PHE A 686 46.19 17.84 -13.69
N LYS A 687 45.82 16.55 -13.83
CA LYS A 687 46.20 15.68 -14.97
C LYS A 687 45.41 14.36 -14.97
N THR A 688 44.95 14.01 -16.17
CA THR A 688 44.36 12.74 -16.62
C THR A 688 45.35 11.57 -16.52
N ALA A 689 44.85 10.37 -16.16
CA ALA A 689 45.34 9.07 -16.62
C ALA A 689 44.32 7.96 -16.29
N GLU A 690 43.81 7.28 -17.32
CA GLU A 690 43.25 5.92 -17.23
C GLU A 690 44.35 4.93 -16.84
N ILE A 691 44.07 3.97 -15.95
CA ILE A 691 44.67 2.63 -15.98
C ILE A 691 43.62 1.60 -15.50
N ASP A 692 43.26 0.71 -16.42
CA ASP A 692 42.59 -0.57 -16.26
C ASP A 692 43.66 -1.67 -16.19
N ILE A 693 43.72 -2.50 -15.14
CA ILE A 693 44.47 -3.78 -15.12
C ILE A 693 43.83 -4.76 -14.10
N THR A 694 43.03 -5.68 -14.64
CA THR A 694 43.12 -7.16 -14.52
C THR A 694 43.94 -7.82 -13.37
N ASP A 695 43.28 -8.73 -12.65
CA ASP A 695 43.88 -9.90 -11.95
C ASP A 695 44.63 -10.80 -12.96
N PRO A 696 45.68 -11.59 -12.60
CA PRO A 696 45.53 -12.72 -11.65
C PRO A 696 46.81 -13.27 -10.91
N ILE A 697 46.59 -14.30 -10.07
CA ILE A 697 47.50 -15.39 -9.58
C ILE A 697 48.25 -15.13 -8.25
N LEU A 698 47.95 -15.79 -7.11
CA LEU A 698 48.18 -17.18 -6.64
C LEU A 698 49.63 -17.55 -6.25
N ALA A 699 49.76 -18.38 -5.19
CA ALA A 699 50.94 -19.06 -4.59
C ALA A 699 51.54 -18.32 -3.37
N LEU A 700 51.78 -18.89 -2.17
CA LEU A 700 51.93 -20.25 -1.60
C LEU A 700 51.78 -20.14 -0.06
N GLU A 701 50.94 -20.96 0.60
CA GLU A 701 51.26 -22.24 1.29
C GLU A 701 52.01 -22.17 2.63
N ASN A 702 51.34 -22.80 3.63
CA ASN A 702 51.77 -23.50 4.86
C ASN A 702 51.03 -22.91 6.08
N GLY A 703 50.09 -23.57 6.78
CA GLY A 703 49.81 -25.00 6.93
C GLY A 703 49.74 -25.30 8.44
N PHE A 704 48.67 -26.00 8.86
CA PHE A 704 48.45 -26.65 10.16
C PHE A 704 47.77 -25.88 11.32
N THR A 705 46.52 -26.31 11.58
CA THR A 705 45.85 -26.68 12.87
C THR A 705 45.93 -25.69 14.04
N GLU A 706 44.84 -25.28 14.68
CA GLU A 706 43.66 -26.02 15.17
C GLU A 706 42.39 -25.15 15.14
#